data_AF-A0A9P5PHW9-F1
#
_entry.id   AF-A0A9P5PHW9-F1
#
_cell.length_a   1.000
_cell.length_b   1.000
_cell.length_c   1.000
_cell.angle_alpha   90.00
_cell.angle_beta   90.00
_cell.angle_gamma   90.00
#
_symmetry.space_group_name_H-M   'P 1'
#
loop_
_entity.id
_entity.type
_entity.pdbx_description
1 polymer ?
#
loop_
_entity_poly.entity_id
_entity_poly.type
_entity_poly.pdbx_seq_one_letter_code
_entity_poly.pdbx_strand_id
1 'polypeptide(L)'
;MTCFPCWPNSASTTPTSDDEIISGNTNETQKNKVRTDNNDQGAPSKTEYVRETGKELLEVLEAVAEQIPVPGVAIAIKMANNLIRTCENSHATLQQAEVLKKRIKNLAIILVNELKGKKVEEIEEKLRTDIEQLESDLKYIRSKLDEIAAQNAFLVILYQKLNEDKLRGCVERLATALESFNLSRQIADAGALDRLSEQIMTFYKQQQKFEIVERNMESVQAILAEKRYQGDDSSGSSPRRGVIPVAPEIFFGRDAIVADLVHILVCQKTSMARICLLGPGGTGKTSIARTVLNHPSIIEHFGKENRVWVPCVKAASVSLLKDTLYESLGLSLNTGDPLYDILYDLNSSKSPIILLLDNFETPWNLHAQAEVQDILLQLEKLEHVALFVTMRSFQPPGDSIHWESVHLEAVDKEFSIRIYAEIDPTGSQRPELPLLLDEVGHMPLAITLLAKLGRKLESSPAELLEQYQQGGTALLNLGGSAERNMDICIGLSVQSLPMMDSPSAAKLLAVLALLPVGTTRKALSQWWVHDLVPDATIMSGLGTLLDTALVEKRADTYVVLPVIRRYVLHPDRFPEHIWESTVRMACAFLKEHNASLGTSNYLTHKTARSLEEANLQGILLETTAADPDIIEALLILSEHQYETRPRLEVVQHALELSKESEDKKWYAEALYWNGQNLDGLDQLEEAIKQFHLARETFLQVSEPTRAADALYRAGNSSVSTSSPNHQDVQKALAEFQALDDPAGIARCQMSASLASLRDAQSIPILTTTWESCVSNNLLPEQALCTWNLTQTCINLGRFDEAKKWGLIALDADRQISGGVHNSVQLVGQVYIFLGEYDKAVEYLMEGLESSKAYGSPLGIVRILFQLGRAWMKKGQKEDDQGAFMETLKYCEMLPGAWEGPRTQRACRFYLDKLENPTRELNFQEREALEQLGAKEDYETASIAESDGGSDIEVTVVVSECKQDTYVLGSKNVLPLYNEYQVVGVNQ
;
A
#
# COMPACT_ATOMS: atom_id res chain seq x y z
N MET A 1 51.26 -55.64 6.19
CA MET A 1 52.49 -55.82 6.97
C MET A 1 52.96 -54.46 7.42
N THR A 2 53.09 -54.28 8.74
CA THR A 2 54.16 -53.52 9.42
C THR A 2 54.50 -52.09 8.98
N CYS A 3 54.24 -51.16 9.91
CA CYS A 3 55.09 -50.06 10.42
C CYS A 3 56.02 -49.27 9.46
N PHE A 4 55.86 -47.93 9.53
CA PHE A 4 56.84 -46.80 9.50
C PHE A 4 58.25 -47.04 8.90
N PRO A 5 58.93 -46.04 8.26
CA PRO A 5 58.88 -44.62 8.65
C PRO A 5 59.06 -43.53 7.55
N CYS A 6 58.91 -42.28 7.99
CA CYS A 6 59.50 -41.01 7.51
C CYS A 6 59.24 -40.46 6.09
N TRP A 7 58.76 -39.21 6.09
CA TRP A 7 58.89 -38.05 5.16
C TRP A 7 59.99 -38.07 4.08
N PRO A 8 59.98 -37.12 3.10
CA PRO A 8 58.88 -36.26 2.64
C PRO A 8 58.82 -36.03 1.09
N ASN A 9 57.76 -35.33 0.71
CA ASN A 9 57.63 -34.37 -0.40
C ASN A 9 57.53 -34.81 -1.87
N SER A 10 56.47 -34.23 -2.44
CA SER A 10 56.34 -33.62 -3.76
C SER A 10 55.78 -34.44 -4.94
N ALA A 11 54.66 -33.89 -5.41
CA ALA A 11 54.34 -33.54 -6.79
C ALA A 11 53.73 -34.58 -7.75
N SER A 12 52.57 -34.14 -8.27
CA SER A 12 52.09 -34.17 -9.66
C SER A 12 51.70 -35.52 -10.28
N THR A 13 50.44 -35.63 -10.70
CA THR A 13 49.96 -35.64 -12.12
C THR A 13 48.52 -36.22 -12.23
N THR A 14 47.63 -35.49 -12.94
CA THR A 14 46.58 -35.83 -13.96
C THR A 14 46.06 -37.30 -14.15
N PRO A 15 45.01 -37.60 -14.99
CA PRO A 15 43.85 -36.85 -15.54
C PRO A 15 42.48 -37.64 -15.71
N THR A 16 41.44 -36.94 -16.22
CA THR A 16 40.37 -37.27 -17.23
C THR A 16 39.36 -38.46 -17.19
N SER A 17 38.19 -38.16 -17.80
CA SER A 17 37.12 -38.96 -18.49
C SER A 17 36.14 -39.74 -17.61
N ASP A 18 34.89 -40.04 -17.98
CA ASP A 18 33.86 -39.57 -18.93
C ASP A 18 32.57 -40.36 -18.53
N ASP A 19 31.41 -39.83 -18.91
CA ASP A 19 30.19 -40.55 -19.33
C ASP A 19 29.24 -41.36 -18.39
N GLU A 20 27.97 -40.94 -18.52
CA GLU A 20 26.73 -41.69 -18.80
C GLU A 20 25.93 -42.50 -17.74
N ILE A 21 24.70 -41.99 -17.51
CA ILE A 21 23.34 -42.59 -17.59
C ILE A 21 22.99 -43.95 -16.90
N ILE A 22 21.79 -43.95 -16.31
CA ILE A 22 20.72 -45.01 -16.31
C ILE A 22 20.34 -45.62 -14.95
N SER A 23 19.11 -45.25 -14.53
CA SER A 23 18.04 -46.03 -13.88
C SER A 23 18.25 -46.86 -12.60
N GLY A 24 17.18 -46.92 -11.80
CA GLY A 24 16.70 -48.22 -11.33
C GLY A 24 16.45 -48.34 -9.83
N ASN A 25 15.22 -47.99 -9.45
CA ASN A 25 14.30 -48.83 -8.67
C ASN A 25 14.76 -49.59 -7.40
N THR A 26 13.97 -49.34 -6.36
CA THR A 26 13.27 -50.32 -5.49
C THR A 26 13.96 -50.97 -4.29
N ASN A 27 13.11 -51.09 -3.25
CA ASN A 27 13.07 -52.06 -2.15
C ASN A 27 13.93 -51.73 -0.93
N GLU A 28 13.34 -51.36 0.21
CA GLU A 28 12.38 -52.04 1.11
C GLU A 28 13.09 -52.58 2.35
N THR A 29 12.35 -52.57 3.45
CA THR A 29 12.51 -53.32 4.70
C THR A 29 13.42 -52.78 5.82
N GLN A 30 12.76 -52.07 6.75
CA GLN A 30 12.60 -52.45 8.16
C GLN A 30 13.64 -53.39 8.80
N LYS A 31 14.25 -52.97 9.93
CA LYS A 31 13.91 -53.49 11.29
C LYS A 31 14.81 -52.92 12.41
N ASN A 32 14.10 -52.44 13.44
CA ASN A 32 14.30 -52.67 14.89
C ASN A 32 15.50 -52.11 15.68
N LYS A 33 15.16 -51.13 16.54
CA LYS A 33 15.29 -51.11 18.02
C LYS A 33 16.55 -51.71 18.65
N VAL A 34 17.34 -50.87 19.33
CA VAL A 34 17.79 -51.06 20.73
C VAL A 34 17.96 -49.68 21.41
N ARG A 35 17.38 -49.53 22.61
CA ARG A 35 17.68 -48.45 23.59
C ARG A 35 18.98 -48.77 24.31
N THR A 36 19.87 -47.79 24.48
CA THR A 36 20.72 -47.67 25.68
C THR A 36 21.22 -46.23 25.81
N ASP A 37 20.91 -45.61 26.95
CA ASP A 37 21.58 -44.42 27.48
C ASP A 37 23.06 -44.72 27.76
N ASN A 38 23.95 -43.79 27.43
CA ASN A 38 24.94 -43.18 28.36
C ASN A 38 26.06 -42.45 27.61
N ASN A 39 26.21 -41.17 27.93
CA ASN A 39 27.45 -40.38 28.00
C ASN A 39 28.59 -40.72 27.05
N ASP A 40 28.69 -39.95 25.95
CA ASP A 40 29.97 -39.69 25.29
C ASP A 40 30.17 -38.17 25.21
N GLN A 41 31.14 -37.68 25.99
CA GLN A 41 31.71 -36.34 25.82
C GLN A 41 32.47 -36.34 24.49
N GLY A 42 31.75 -36.02 23.40
CA GLY A 42 32.34 -35.79 22.09
C GLY A 42 33.11 -34.46 22.09
N ALA A 43 34.38 -34.50 21.65
CA ALA A 43 35.17 -33.30 21.40
C ALA A 43 34.41 -32.31 20.49
N PRO A 44 34.48 -30.99 20.76
CA PRO A 44 33.70 -29.99 20.03
C PRO A 44 34.00 -30.04 18.53
N SER A 45 32.95 -29.90 17.72
CA SER A 45 33.07 -29.89 16.26
C SER A 45 33.96 -28.74 15.76
N LYS A 46 34.54 -28.82 14.56
CA LYS A 46 35.36 -27.73 13.97
C LYS A 46 34.65 -26.36 13.98
N THR A 47 33.33 -26.37 13.80
CA THR A 47 32.43 -25.19 13.89
C THR A 47 32.29 -24.67 15.32
N GLU A 48 32.27 -25.56 16.29
CA GLU A 48 32.20 -25.25 17.72
C GLU A 48 33.54 -24.73 18.24
N TYR A 49 34.67 -25.28 17.75
CA TYR A 49 36.02 -24.79 18.00
C TYR A 49 36.26 -23.38 17.41
N VAL A 50 35.75 -23.11 16.20
CA VAL A 50 35.79 -21.76 15.58
C VAL A 50 34.88 -20.76 16.32
N ARG A 51 33.78 -21.25 16.91
CA ARG A 51 32.87 -20.44 17.74
C ARG A 51 33.52 -20.09 19.08
N GLU A 52 34.17 -21.04 19.73
CA GLU A 52 34.89 -20.85 21.00
C GLU A 52 36.11 -19.94 20.84
N THR A 53 36.96 -20.19 19.85
CA THR A 53 38.10 -19.29 19.54
C THR A 53 37.64 -17.89 19.09
N GLY A 54 36.48 -17.78 18.43
CA GLY A 54 35.86 -16.50 18.11
C GLY A 54 35.39 -15.73 19.34
N LYS A 55 34.93 -16.42 20.38
CA LYS A 55 34.48 -15.85 21.65
C LYS A 55 35.66 -15.39 22.51
N GLU A 56 36.71 -16.20 22.59
CA GLU A 56 37.98 -15.85 23.25
C GLU A 56 38.63 -14.60 22.61
N LEU A 57 38.63 -14.49 21.28
CA LEU A 57 39.18 -13.33 20.58
C LEU A 57 38.43 -12.02 20.91
N LEU A 58 37.11 -12.09 21.10
CA LEU A 58 36.26 -10.93 21.43
C LEU A 58 36.45 -10.46 22.88
N GLU A 59 36.63 -11.39 23.81
CA GLU A 59 36.97 -11.09 25.21
C GLU A 59 38.36 -10.46 25.33
N VAL A 60 39.32 -10.93 24.52
CA VAL A 60 40.65 -10.32 24.41
C VAL A 60 40.58 -8.90 23.85
N LEU A 61 39.77 -8.66 22.81
CA LEU A 61 39.60 -7.31 22.24
C LEU A 61 38.97 -6.33 23.24
N GLU A 62 38.05 -6.80 24.09
CA GLU A 62 37.43 -5.99 25.16
C GLU A 62 38.45 -5.64 26.25
N ALA A 63 39.26 -6.62 26.70
CA ALA A 63 40.32 -6.40 27.67
C ALA A 63 41.43 -5.48 27.16
N VAL A 64 41.74 -5.54 25.86
CA VAL A 64 42.70 -4.61 25.22
C VAL A 64 42.10 -3.21 25.08
N ALA A 65 40.80 -3.09 24.78
CA ALA A 65 40.13 -1.80 24.65
C ALA A 65 40.08 -0.99 25.94
N GLU A 66 40.00 -1.64 27.10
CA GLU A 66 40.07 -0.98 28.42
C GLU A 66 41.47 -0.40 28.74
N GLN A 67 42.50 -0.88 28.05
CA GLN A 67 43.88 -0.39 28.20
C GLN A 67 44.25 0.71 27.19
N ILE A 68 43.36 1.01 26.24
CA ILE A 68 43.54 2.10 25.29
C ILE A 68 43.10 3.41 25.99
N PRO A 69 44.00 4.39 26.17
CA PRO A 69 43.72 5.61 26.91
C PRO A 69 42.94 6.58 26.01
N VAL A 70 41.79 6.18 25.48
CA VAL A 70 40.95 7.02 24.60
C VAL A 70 39.50 6.88 25.06
N PRO A 71 38.91 7.94 25.64
CA PRO A 71 37.50 7.94 26.02
C PRO A 71 36.61 7.65 24.79
N GLY A 72 35.74 6.66 24.87
CA GLY A 72 34.83 6.26 23.77
C GLY A 72 35.18 4.94 23.09
N VAL A 73 36.47 4.56 23.00
CA VAL A 73 36.89 3.32 22.30
C VAL A 73 36.44 2.06 23.04
N ALA A 74 36.63 2.03 24.36
CA ALA A 74 36.14 0.94 25.21
C ALA A 74 34.60 0.84 25.19
N ILE A 75 33.91 1.97 25.05
CA ILE A 75 32.44 2.02 24.97
C ILE A 75 31.97 1.48 23.62
N ALA A 76 32.55 1.94 22.50
CA ALA A 76 32.22 1.49 21.15
C ALA A 76 32.48 -0.02 20.96
N ILE A 77 33.58 -0.56 21.51
CA ILE A 77 33.91 -1.99 21.43
C ILE A 77 32.97 -2.82 22.33
N LYS A 78 32.65 -2.36 23.55
CA LYS A 78 31.63 -3.00 24.41
C LYS A 78 30.25 -3.00 23.75
N MET A 79 29.89 -1.92 23.07
CA MET A 79 28.65 -1.81 22.34
C MET A 79 28.60 -2.74 21.12
N ALA A 80 29.67 -2.82 20.33
CA ALA A 80 29.82 -3.75 19.24
C ALA A 80 29.73 -5.22 19.71
N ASN A 81 30.38 -5.57 20.83
CA ASN A 81 30.32 -6.89 21.45
C ASN A 81 28.89 -7.25 21.91
N ASN A 82 28.19 -6.32 22.55
CA ASN A 82 26.80 -6.51 22.95
C ASN A 82 25.88 -6.70 21.72
N LEU A 83 26.12 -5.97 20.63
CA LEU A 83 25.34 -6.08 19.40
C LEU A 83 25.51 -7.45 18.73
N ILE A 84 26.75 -7.97 18.70
CA ILE A 84 27.05 -9.32 18.21
C ILE A 84 26.31 -10.37 19.04
N ARG A 85 26.27 -10.23 20.38
CA ARG A 85 25.53 -11.12 21.28
C ARG A 85 24.01 -11.05 21.08
N THR A 86 23.45 -9.86 20.88
CA THR A 86 22.01 -9.69 20.57
C THR A 86 21.65 -10.37 19.24
N CYS A 87 22.51 -10.26 18.21
CA CYS A 87 22.31 -10.93 16.93
C CYS A 87 22.37 -12.47 17.04
N GLU A 88 23.04 -13.03 18.05
CA GLU A 88 23.12 -14.48 18.27
C GLU A 88 21.85 -15.10 18.87
N ASN A 89 21.00 -14.29 19.52
CA ASN A 89 19.77 -14.74 20.18
C ASN A 89 18.49 -14.50 19.34
N SER A 90 18.57 -13.68 18.30
CA SER A 90 17.47 -13.45 17.35
C SER A 90 17.42 -14.56 16.30
N HIS A 91 16.42 -15.44 16.36
CA HIS A 91 16.24 -16.49 15.35
C HIS A 91 15.65 -15.96 14.01
N ALA A 92 15.46 -14.65 13.87
CA ALA A 92 14.92 -14.02 12.66
C ALA A 92 16.01 -13.35 11.81
N THR A 93 15.94 -13.61 10.49
CA THR A 93 16.72 -13.02 9.36
C THR A 93 18.20 -13.41 9.23
N LEU A 94 18.42 -14.66 8.79
CA LEU A 94 19.71 -15.39 8.83
C LEU A 94 20.76 -15.08 7.73
N GLN A 95 20.63 -14.03 6.92
CA GLN A 95 21.71 -13.63 5.98
C GLN A 95 22.24 -12.22 6.23
N GLN A 96 21.37 -11.23 6.41
CA GLN A 96 21.79 -9.84 6.63
C GLN A 96 22.39 -9.65 8.03
N ALA A 97 21.89 -10.36 9.05
CA ALA A 97 22.45 -10.37 10.40
C ALA A 97 23.88 -10.94 10.43
N GLU A 98 24.17 -11.98 9.63
CA GLU A 98 25.52 -12.56 9.52
C GLU A 98 26.50 -11.63 8.77
N VAL A 99 26.03 -10.91 7.75
CA VAL A 99 26.82 -9.87 7.08
C VAL A 99 27.14 -8.72 8.06
N LEU A 100 26.15 -8.29 8.85
CA LEU A 100 26.33 -7.25 9.87
C LEU A 100 27.35 -7.69 10.94
N LYS A 101 27.22 -8.92 11.45
CA LYS A 101 28.15 -9.55 12.40
C LYS A 101 29.58 -9.56 11.90
N LYS A 102 29.81 -10.00 10.65
CA LYS A 102 31.13 -10.05 10.04
C LYS A 102 31.77 -8.66 9.90
N ARG A 103 30.97 -7.65 9.54
CA ARG A 103 31.44 -6.26 9.38
C ARG A 103 31.82 -5.61 10.71
N ILE A 104 31.01 -5.81 11.75
CA ILE A 104 31.30 -5.29 13.10
C ILE A 104 32.57 -5.92 13.69
N LYS A 105 32.76 -7.22 13.47
CA LYS A 105 33.99 -7.92 13.89
C LYS A 105 35.23 -7.32 13.24
N ASN A 106 35.16 -7.01 11.94
CA ASN A 106 36.28 -6.40 11.22
C ASN A 106 36.59 -4.97 11.72
N LEU A 107 35.55 -4.18 12.02
CA LEU A 107 35.68 -2.84 12.58
C LEU A 107 36.39 -2.83 13.93
N ALA A 108 36.01 -3.75 14.84
CA ALA A 108 36.64 -3.87 16.15
C ALA A 108 38.14 -4.18 16.05
N ILE A 109 38.53 -5.01 15.09
CA ILE A 109 39.94 -5.34 14.83
C ILE A 109 40.72 -4.12 14.31
N ILE A 110 40.13 -3.35 13.39
CA ILE A 110 40.76 -2.14 12.82
C ILE A 110 40.97 -1.08 13.92
N LEU A 111 39.93 -0.78 14.71
CA LEU A 111 40.00 0.19 15.81
C LEU A 111 41.09 -0.16 16.83
N VAL A 112 41.18 -1.44 17.22
CA VAL A 112 42.21 -1.90 18.17
C VAL A 112 43.60 -1.79 17.56
N ASN A 113 43.79 -2.19 16.30
CA ASN A 113 45.13 -2.18 15.68
C ASN A 113 45.70 -0.77 15.50
N GLU A 114 44.86 0.25 15.33
CA GLU A 114 45.29 1.61 14.97
C GLU A 114 45.44 2.56 16.14
N LEU A 115 44.77 2.25 17.25
CA LEU A 115 44.77 3.04 18.47
C LEU A 115 45.69 2.42 19.54
N LYS A 116 46.15 1.18 19.32
CA LYS A 116 47.08 0.50 20.22
C LYS A 116 48.41 1.25 20.32
N GLY A 117 48.71 1.75 21.51
CA GLY A 117 49.99 2.40 21.84
C GLY A 117 50.05 3.91 21.60
N LYS A 118 48.96 4.55 21.13
CA LYS A 118 48.88 6.02 20.97
C LYS A 118 48.42 6.68 22.27
N LYS A 119 48.99 7.84 22.61
CA LYS A 119 48.55 8.66 23.74
C LYS A 119 47.38 9.57 23.34
N VAL A 120 46.55 10.00 24.30
CA VAL A 120 45.39 10.90 24.09
C VAL A 120 45.78 12.14 23.29
N GLU A 121 46.97 12.69 23.56
CA GLU A 121 47.44 13.93 22.95
C GLU A 121 47.95 13.77 21.50
N GLU A 122 48.11 12.53 21.01
CA GLU A 122 48.59 12.20 19.67
C GLU A 122 47.46 11.83 18.70
N ILE A 123 46.21 11.92 19.16
CA ILE A 123 45.02 11.57 18.39
C ILE A 123 44.46 12.83 17.73
N GLU A 124 44.40 12.80 16.41
CA GLU A 124 43.84 13.87 15.61
C GLU A 124 42.38 14.13 16.00
N GLU A 125 41.99 15.41 16.16
CA GLU A 125 40.64 15.80 16.61
C GLU A 125 39.53 15.20 15.72
N LYS A 126 39.83 15.07 14.42
CA LYS A 126 38.97 14.40 13.43
C LYS A 126 38.73 12.92 13.73
N LEU A 127 39.76 12.18 14.17
CA LEU A 127 39.64 10.76 14.54
C LEU A 127 38.76 10.57 15.78
N ARG A 128 38.78 11.53 16.70
CA ARG A 128 37.90 11.54 17.87
C ARG A 128 36.44 11.74 17.47
N THR A 129 36.17 12.69 16.58
CA THR A 129 34.82 12.92 16.04
C THR A 129 34.31 11.71 15.24
N ASP A 130 35.17 11.07 14.45
CA ASP A 130 34.83 9.87 13.68
C ASP A 130 34.47 8.68 14.60
N ILE A 131 35.14 8.53 15.75
CA ILE A 131 34.82 7.52 16.78
C ILE A 131 33.49 7.83 17.48
N GLU A 132 33.21 9.09 17.79
CA GLU A 132 31.95 9.52 18.42
C GLU A 132 30.74 9.33 17.47
N GLN A 133 30.91 9.62 16.17
CA GLN A 133 29.89 9.38 15.16
C GLN A 133 29.61 7.89 14.98
N LEU A 134 30.66 7.07 14.93
CA LEU A 134 30.53 5.61 14.87
C LEU A 134 29.82 5.04 16.10
N GLU A 135 30.08 5.57 17.29
CA GLU A 135 29.37 5.19 18.52
C GLU A 135 27.87 5.50 18.42
N SER A 136 27.51 6.67 17.88
CA SER A 136 26.12 7.08 17.65
C SER A 136 25.40 6.14 16.66
N ASP A 137 26.05 5.81 15.56
CA ASP A 137 25.49 4.91 14.54
C ASP A 137 25.32 3.47 15.06
N LEU A 138 26.26 2.98 15.88
CA LEU A 138 26.14 1.68 16.55
C LEU A 138 25.01 1.66 17.61
N LYS A 139 24.78 2.78 18.33
CA LYS A 139 23.62 2.93 19.24
C LYS A 139 22.30 2.86 18.49
N TYR A 140 22.21 3.52 17.33
CA TYR A 140 21.03 3.49 16.49
C TYR A 140 20.74 2.07 15.98
N ILE A 141 21.76 1.39 15.44
CA ILE A 141 21.62 0.01 14.96
C ILE A 141 21.17 -0.91 16.10
N ARG A 142 21.72 -0.74 17.31
CA ARG A 142 21.29 -1.49 18.49
C ARG A 142 19.82 -1.29 18.80
N SER A 143 19.37 -0.03 18.88
CA SER A 143 17.96 0.28 19.17
C SER A 143 17.02 -0.39 18.16
N LYS A 144 17.38 -0.39 16.87
CA LYS A 144 16.57 -1.02 15.82
C LYS A 144 16.59 -2.54 15.87
N LEU A 145 17.70 -3.15 16.25
CA LEU A 145 17.76 -4.60 16.46
C LEU A 145 17.02 -5.02 17.74
N ASP A 146 17.13 -4.26 18.82
CA ASP A 146 16.39 -4.50 20.06
C ASP A 146 14.87 -4.31 19.81
N GLU A 147 14.44 -3.34 19.00
CA GLU A 147 13.04 -3.17 18.54
C GLU A 147 12.52 -4.35 17.70
N ILE A 148 13.38 -5.03 16.94
CA ILE A 148 13.00 -6.22 16.15
C ILE A 148 13.01 -7.48 17.03
N ALA A 149 14.01 -7.62 17.90
CA ALA A 149 14.13 -8.75 18.82
C ALA A 149 13.07 -8.74 19.93
N ALA A 150 12.52 -7.57 20.26
CA ALA A 150 11.38 -7.43 21.17
C ALA A 150 10.02 -7.72 20.52
N GLN A 151 9.95 -7.89 19.19
CA GLN A 151 8.73 -8.33 18.52
C GLN A 151 8.59 -9.85 18.68
N ASN A 152 7.36 -10.30 18.96
CA ASN A 152 7.04 -11.73 18.94
C ASN A 152 7.14 -12.31 17.50
N ALA A 153 7.20 -13.64 17.39
CA ALA A 153 7.44 -14.31 16.11
C ALA A 153 6.34 -13.97 15.08
N PHE A 154 5.10 -13.81 15.52
CA PHE A 154 3.98 -13.35 14.71
C PHE A 154 4.23 -11.96 14.09
N LEU A 155 4.59 -10.96 14.91
CA LEU A 155 4.82 -9.58 14.45
C LEU A 155 6.05 -9.50 13.56
N VAL A 156 7.08 -10.32 13.82
CA VAL A 156 8.26 -10.41 12.94
C VAL A 156 7.88 -10.87 11.54
N ILE A 157 6.97 -11.84 11.40
CA ILE A 157 6.49 -12.31 10.09
C ILE A 157 5.46 -11.34 9.49
N LEU A 158 4.53 -10.81 10.32
CA LEU A 158 3.52 -9.84 9.89
C LEU A 158 4.13 -8.56 9.29
N TYR A 159 5.25 -8.13 9.87
CA TYR A 159 6.05 -6.97 9.47
C TYR A 159 7.38 -7.37 8.81
N GLN A 160 7.49 -8.59 8.24
CA GLN A 160 8.75 -9.12 7.71
C GLN A 160 9.45 -8.13 6.77
N LYS A 161 8.73 -7.57 5.79
CA LYS A 161 9.27 -6.59 4.84
C LYS A 161 9.73 -5.29 5.51
N LEU A 162 9.00 -4.82 6.53
CA LEU A 162 9.38 -3.63 7.32
C LEU A 162 10.65 -3.91 8.15
N ASN A 163 10.75 -5.10 8.73
CA ASN A 163 11.91 -5.53 9.51
C ASN A 163 13.14 -5.76 8.60
N GLU A 164 12.95 -6.30 7.39
CA GLU A 164 13.98 -6.38 6.35
C GLU A 164 14.46 -5.00 5.89
N ASP A 165 13.56 -4.03 5.70
CA ASP A 165 13.92 -2.65 5.34
C ASP A 165 14.65 -1.93 6.49
N LYS A 166 14.21 -2.12 7.74
CA LYS A 166 14.93 -1.63 8.93
C LYS A 166 16.34 -2.22 9.01
N LEU A 167 16.49 -3.53 8.77
CA LEU A 167 17.79 -4.22 8.74
C LEU A 167 18.67 -3.73 7.59
N ARG A 168 18.10 -3.54 6.40
CA ARG A 168 18.80 -2.96 5.24
C ARG A 168 19.33 -1.56 5.56
N GLY A 169 18.50 -0.71 6.16
CA GLY A 169 18.90 0.62 6.62
C GLY A 169 20.02 0.57 7.67
N CYS A 170 20.00 -0.41 8.58
CA CYS A 170 21.10 -0.64 9.51
C CYS A 170 22.40 -1.05 8.80
N VAL A 171 22.32 -1.91 7.78
CA VAL A 171 23.49 -2.36 6.98
C VAL A 171 24.07 -1.21 6.15
N GLU A 172 23.23 -0.39 5.52
CA GLU A 172 23.64 0.79 4.74
C GLU A 172 24.26 1.86 5.62
N ARG A 173 23.66 2.12 6.78
CA ARG A 173 24.18 3.09 7.76
C ARG A 173 25.54 2.64 8.31
N LEU A 174 25.71 1.35 8.62
CA LEU A 174 27.00 0.81 9.01
C LEU A 174 28.03 0.90 7.86
N ALA A 175 27.62 0.63 6.62
CA ALA A 175 28.51 0.75 5.46
C ALA A 175 29.00 2.19 5.27
N THR A 176 28.09 3.16 5.37
CA THR A 176 28.38 4.60 5.25
C THR A 176 29.32 5.06 6.36
N ALA A 177 29.08 4.64 7.61
CA ALA A 177 29.95 4.95 8.74
C ALA A 177 31.37 4.37 8.53
N LEU A 178 31.47 3.13 8.02
CA LEU A 178 32.74 2.47 7.71
C LEU A 178 33.49 3.14 6.55
N GLU A 179 32.79 3.54 5.49
CA GLU A 179 33.39 4.24 4.35
C GLU A 179 33.89 5.62 4.76
N SER A 180 33.10 6.39 5.53
CA SER A 180 33.52 7.69 6.07
C SER A 180 34.75 7.56 6.97
N PHE A 181 34.77 6.56 7.86
CA PHE A 181 35.91 6.29 8.74
C PHE A 181 37.18 5.91 7.95
N ASN A 182 37.05 5.09 6.90
CA ASN A 182 38.17 4.69 6.04
C ASN A 182 38.65 5.82 5.11
N LEU A 183 37.75 6.60 4.51
CA LEU A 183 38.08 7.70 3.60
C LEU A 183 38.78 8.84 4.34
N SER A 184 38.35 9.14 5.58
CA SER A 184 38.97 10.11 6.47
C SER A 184 40.45 9.80 6.74
N ARG A 185 40.81 8.50 6.79
CA ARG A 185 42.17 8.03 7.02
C ARG A 185 43.02 7.83 5.76
N GLN A 186 42.40 7.45 4.63
CA GLN A 186 43.09 7.41 3.33
C GLN A 186 43.65 8.78 2.91
N ILE A 187 43.02 9.88 3.34
CA ILE A 187 43.49 11.25 3.08
C ILE A 187 44.72 11.62 3.94
N ALA A 188 44.88 11.02 5.13
CA ALA A 188 46.00 11.29 6.03
C ALA A 188 47.28 10.47 5.69
N ASP A 189 47.12 9.25 5.15
CA ASP A 189 48.21 8.29 4.91
C ASP A 189 48.79 8.30 3.47
N ALA A 190 48.42 9.27 2.63
CA ALA A 190 48.89 9.34 1.23
C ALA A 190 50.44 9.37 1.09
N GLY A 191 51.17 9.89 2.09
CA GLY A 191 52.64 9.86 2.11
C GLY A 191 53.27 8.54 2.59
N ALA A 192 52.52 7.66 3.26
CA ALA A 192 52.98 6.36 3.74
C ALA A 192 52.77 5.24 2.69
N LEU A 193 51.76 5.41 1.83
CA LEU A 193 51.41 4.49 0.74
C LEU A 193 52.51 4.36 -0.32
N ASP A 194 53.27 5.41 -0.62
CA ASP A 194 54.41 5.33 -1.56
C ASP A 194 55.56 4.46 -1.01
N ARG A 195 55.80 4.48 0.30
CA ARG A 195 56.84 3.66 0.94
C ARG A 195 56.40 2.20 1.11
N LEU A 196 55.12 1.97 1.40
CA LEU A 196 54.53 0.64 1.47
C LEU A 196 54.42 0.00 0.08
N SER A 197 54.10 0.77 -0.96
CA SER A 197 54.13 0.34 -2.37
C SER A 197 55.50 -0.22 -2.77
N GLU A 198 56.60 0.48 -2.42
CA GLU A 198 57.96 0.02 -2.69
C GLU A 198 58.32 -1.29 -1.94
N GLN A 199 57.89 -1.42 -0.68
CA GLN A 199 58.12 -2.60 0.16
C GLN A 199 57.26 -3.81 -0.27
N ILE A 200 56.02 -3.58 -0.68
CA ILE A 200 55.10 -4.59 -1.21
C ILE A 200 55.62 -5.10 -2.57
N MET A 201 56.14 -4.22 -3.43
CA MET A 201 56.75 -4.64 -4.70
C MET A 201 58.05 -5.44 -4.51
N THR A 202 58.77 -5.25 -3.40
CA THR A 202 59.92 -6.10 -3.02
C THR A 202 59.48 -7.47 -2.46
N PHE A 203 58.37 -7.50 -1.72
CA PHE A 203 57.77 -8.73 -1.17
C PHE A 203 57.12 -9.60 -2.26
N TYR A 204 56.42 -8.99 -3.23
CA TYR A 204 55.78 -9.68 -4.36
C TYR A 204 56.78 -10.32 -5.33
N LYS A 205 58.03 -9.82 -5.42
CA LYS A 205 59.10 -10.47 -6.18
C LYS A 205 59.68 -11.73 -5.51
N GLN A 206 59.42 -11.95 -4.22
CA GLN A 206 59.99 -13.06 -3.45
C GLN A 206 59.05 -14.26 -3.24
N GLN A 207 57.74 -14.16 -3.55
CA GLN A 207 56.76 -15.23 -3.29
C GLN A 207 56.06 -15.81 -4.54
N GLN A 208 56.75 -15.90 -5.67
CA GLN A 208 56.18 -16.55 -6.85
C GLN A 208 55.99 -18.07 -6.63
N LYS A 209 54.74 -18.51 -6.42
CA LYS A 209 54.13 -19.77 -6.93
C LYS A 209 52.70 -19.98 -6.38
N PHE A 210 51.68 -19.56 -7.13
CA PHE A 210 50.68 -20.43 -7.80
C PHE A 210 49.53 -19.59 -8.36
N GLU A 211 49.45 -19.58 -9.69
CA GLU A 211 48.27 -19.22 -10.48
C GLU A 211 47.18 -20.31 -10.35
N ILE A 212 45.95 -19.98 -10.79
CA ILE A 212 44.73 -20.81 -10.98
C ILE A 212 43.64 -20.58 -9.92
N VAL A 213 42.99 -19.40 -9.95
CA VAL A 213 41.54 -19.22 -9.64
C VAL A 213 40.92 -18.05 -10.45
N GLU A 214 41.70 -17.22 -11.14
CA GLU A 214 41.19 -16.02 -11.84
C GLU A 214 40.36 -16.25 -13.11
N ARG A 215 40.16 -17.49 -13.59
CA ARG A 215 39.48 -17.71 -14.88
C ARG A 215 37.98 -18.04 -14.84
N ASN A 216 37.37 -18.21 -13.67
CA ASN A 216 35.94 -18.61 -13.58
C ASN A 216 35.02 -17.57 -12.92
N MET A 217 35.52 -16.38 -12.59
CA MET A 217 34.71 -15.35 -11.91
C MET A 217 34.13 -14.30 -12.88
N GLU A 218 34.69 -14.18 -14.09
CA GLU A 218 34.18 -13.28 -15.14
C GLU A 218 32.98 -13.86 -15.91
N SER A 219 32.87 -15.19 -16.02
CA SER A 219 31.74 -15.85 -16.68
C SER A 219 30.46 -15.87 -15.85
N VAL A 220 30.56 -15.77 -14.52
CA VAL A 220 29.41 -15.74 -13.61
C VAL A 220 28.85 -14.32 -13.47
N GLN A 221 29.69 -13.29 -13.56
CA GLN A 221 29.25 -11.90 -13.53
C GLN A 221 28.55 -11.47 -14.82
N ALA A 222 28.91 -12.05 -15.98
CA ALA A 222 28.22 -11.80 -17.24
C ALA A 222 26.80 -12.39 -17.28
N ILE A 223 26.59 -13.59 -16.73
CA ILE A 223 25.26 -14.25 -16.67
C ILE A 223 24.34 -13.59 -15.64
N LEU A 224 24.91 -13.01 -14.56
CA LEU A 224 24.14 -12.26 -13.55
C LEU A 224 23.80 -10.83 -13.98
N ALA A 225 24.48 -10.29 -15.00
CA ALA A 225 24.17 -8.98 -15.58
C ALA A 225 23.02 -9.03 -16.60
N GLU A 226 22.82 -10.16 -17.30
CA GLU A 226 21.72 -10.31 -18.28
C GLU A 226 20.35 -10.61 -17.65
N LYS A 227 20.27 -11.03 -16.38
CA LYS A 227 18.99 -11.30 -15.68
C LYS A 227 18.43 -10.14 -14.84
N ARG A 228 19.11 -8.99 -14.79
CA ARG A 228 18.64 -7.81 -14.03
C ARG A 228 17.83 -6.80 -14.86
N TYR A 229 17.58 -7.07 -16.14
CA TYR A 229 16.85 -6.14 -17.02
C TYR A 229 15.48 -6.64 -17.52
N GLN A 230 14.99 -7.77 -17.01
CA GLN A 230 13.63 -8.24 -17.25
C GLN A 230 13.06 -8.85 -15.97
N GLY A 231 12.21 -8.09 -15.28
CA GLY A 231 11.43 -8.56 -14.14
C GLY A 231 11.64 -7.75 -12.87
N ASP A 232 11.18 -6.49 -12.86
CA ASP A 232 10.82 -5.81 -11.62
C ASP A 232 9.75 -4.75 -11.90
N ASP A 233 8.50 -5.19 -12.06
CA ASP A 233 7.31 -4.33 -12.06
C ASP A 233 6.13 -5.02 -11.33
N SER A 234 6.42 -6.01 -10.48
CA SER A 234 5.43 -6.73 -9.68
C SER A 234 5.98 -7.03 -8.28
N SER A 235 6.07 -6.00 -7.44
CA SER A 235 6.26 -6.22 -6.00
C SER A 235 5.35 -5.29 -5.18
N GLY A 236 4.44 -5.91 -4.42
CA GLY A 236 3.42 -5.24 -3.62
C GLY A 236 4.01 -4.17 -2.69
N SER A 237 3.49 -2.95 -2.82
CA SER A 237 3.79 -1.80 -1.99
C SER A 237 3.19 -1.98 -0.59
N SER A 238 4.02 -1.87 0.46
CA SER A 238 3.49 -1.44 1.76
C SER A 238 2.94 -0.01 1.60
N PRO A 239 1.87 0.38 2.28
CA PRO A 239 1.36 1.73 2.19
C PRO A 239 2.36 2.66 2.88
N ARG A 240 3.19 3.32 2.08
CA ARG A 240 4.03 4.44 2.52
C ARG A 240 3.16 5.68 2.48
N ARG A 241 3.19 6.50 3.54
CA ARG A 241 2.66 7.87 3.48
C ARG A 241 3.24 8.57 2.25
N GLY A 242 2.42 9.38 1.59
CA GLY A 242 2.75 10.03 0.32
C GLY A 242 4.13 10.68 0.38
N VAL A 243 4.99 10.34 -0.58
CA VAL A 243 6.35 10.87 -0.63
C VAL A 243 6.28 12.38 -0.81
N ILE A 244 6.82 13.12 0.17
CA ILE A 244 6.93 14.57 0.08
C ILE A 244 7.88 14.90 -1.07
N PRO A 245 7.47 15.70 -2.05
CA PRO A 245 8.34 16.11 -3.14
C PRO A 245 9.57 16.87 -2.59
N VAL A 246 10.73 16.63 -3.20
CA VAL A 246 11.99 17.30 -2.83
C VAL A 246 11.83 18.82 -2.92
N ALA A 247 12.58 19.58 -2.12
CA ALA A 247 12.60 21.04 -2.26
C ALA A 247 13.04 21.43 -3.70
N PRO A 248 12.48 22.50 -4.28
CA PRO A 248 12.87 22.97 -5.60
C PRO A 248 14.34 23.42 -5.63
N GLU A 249 15.06 23.07 -6.70
CA GLU A 249 16.48 23.42 -6.88
C GLU A 249 16.71 24.93 -6.96
N ILE A 250 15.83 25.63 -7.70
CA ILE A 250 15.88 27.08 -7.86
C ILE A 250 14.87 27.72 -6.91
N PHE A 251 15.34 28.16 -5.75
CA PHE A 251 14.52 28.75 -4.70
C PHE A 251 15.25 29.90 -4.01
N PHE A 252 14.85 31.14 -4.30
CA PHE A 252 15.53 32.34 -3.81
C PHE A 252 14.54 33.36 -3.22
N GLY A 253 14.96 34.09 -2.20
CA GLY A 253 14.22 35.25 -1.67
C GLY A 253 13.02 34.92 -0.80
N ARG A 254 12.91 33.67 -0.33
CA ARG A 254 11.78 33.21 0.50
C ARG A 254 12.22 32.70 1.87
N ASP A 255 13.49 32.85 2.22
CA ASP A 255 14.06 32.33 3.47
C ASP A 255 13.39 32.91 4.71
N ALA A 256 13.09 34.22 4.71
CA ALA A 256 12.38 34.87 5.81
C ALA A 256 10.96 34.30 5.99
N ILE A 257 10.20 34.16 4.89
CA ILE A 257 8.86 33.58 4.93
C ILE A 257 8.91 32.12 5.40
N VAL A 258 9.87 31.34 4.91
CA VAL A 258 10.07 29.95 5.38
C VAL A 258 10.39 29.93 6.86
N ALA A 259 11.29 30.79 7.34
CA ALA A 259 11.66 30.87 8.75
C ALA A 259 10.47 31.25 9.64
N ASP A 260 9.65 32.22 9.22
CA ASP A 260 8.44 32.64 9.94
C ASP A 260 7.41 31.50 10.01
N LEU A 261 7.14 30.83 8.89
CA LEU A 261 6.22 29.70 8.82
C LEU A 261 6.71 28.53 9.69
N VAL A 262 8.01 28.21 9.65
CA VAL A 262 8.61 27.17 10.48
C VAL A 262 8.49 27.54 11.96
N HIS A 263 8.74 28.80 12.31
CA HIS A 263 8.58 29.28 13.68
C HIS A 263 7.14 29.13 14.17
N ILE A 264 6.15 29.52 13.36
CA ILE A 264 4.72 29.35 13.67
C ILE A 264 4.38 27.88 13.90
N LEU A 265 4.82 26.99 12.99
CA LEU A 265 4.52 25.55 13.06
C LEU A 265 5.16 24.85 14.26
N VAL A 266 6.30 25.35 14.78
CA VAL A 266 7.07 24.69 15.87
C VAL A 266 6.77 25.30 17.25
N CYS A 267 6.47 26.59 17.35
CA CYS A 267 6.45 27.30 18.64
C CYS A 267 5.09 27.36 19.36
N GLN A 268 4.00 26.81 18.81
CA GLN A 268 2.68 26.88 19.45
C GLN A 268 2.54 25.90 20.63
N LYS A 269 2.08 26.41 21.78
CA LYS A 269 2.03 25.66 23.07
C LYS A 269 0.66 25.08 23.44
N THR A 270 -0.42 25.47 22.76
CA THR A 270 -1.80 25.15 23.19
C THR A 270 -2.73 24.60 22.11
N SER A 271 -2.48 24.88 20.83
CA SER A 271 -3.22 24.29 19.70
C SER A 271 -2.32 24.28 18.47
N MET A 272 -2.42 23.30 17.58
CA MET A 272 -1.57 23.25 16.38
C MET A 272 -1.79 24.41 15.41
N ALA A 273 -0.83 24.70 14.54
CA ALA A 273 -0.98 25.84 13.63
C ALA A 273 -1.94 25.55 12.46
N ARG A 274 -2.69 26.58 12.03
CA ARG A 274 -3.59 26.55 10.86
C ARG A 274 -3.17 27.65 9.92
N ILE A 275 -2.41 27.28 8.90
CA ILE A 275 -1.75 28.22 7.99
C ILE A 275 -2.40 28.13 6.62
N CYS A 276 -2.71 29.29 6.04
CA CYS A 276 -3.17 29.36 4.66
C CYS A 276 -2.23 30.26 3.85
N LEU A 277 -1.52 29.67 2.89
CA LEU A 277 -0.75 30.39 1.88
C LEU A 277 -1.66 30.77 0.71
N LEU A 278 -1.85 32.07 0.55
CA LEU A 278 -2.76 32.68 -0.41
C LEU A 278 -1.99 33.46 -1.48
N GLY A 279 -2.60 33.66 -2.64
CA GLY A 279 -2.03 34.50 -3.70
C GLY A 279 -2.20 33.93 -5.11
N PRO A 280 -1.83 34.68 -6.14
CA PRO A 280 -2.06 34.30 -7.54
C PRO A 280 -1.25 33.06 -7.97
N GLY A 281 -1.64 32.46 -9.09
CA GLY A 281 -0.91 31.32 -9.67
C GLY A 281 0.53 31.68 -10.04
N GLY A 282 1.48 30.77 -9.83
CA GLY A 282 2.88 30.96 -10.22
C GLY A 282 3.77 31.74 -9.23
N THR A 283 3.25 32.17 -8.09
CA THR A 283 4.01 32.90 -7.05
C THR A 283 4.97 32.03 -6.22
N GLY A 284 4.84 30.71 -6.29
CA GLY A 284 5.70 29.75 -5.56
C GLY A 284 5.14 29.20 -4.25
N LYS A 285 3.82 29.26 -4.02
CA LYS A 285 3.18 28.71 -2.79
C LYS A 285 3.53 27.23 -2.54
N THR A 286 3.32 26.37 -3.52
CA THR A 286 3.67 24.94 -3.45
C THR A 286 5.17 24.74 -3.22
N SER A 287 6.02 25.57 -3.85
CA SER A 287 7.48 25.55 -3.65
C SER A 287 7.85 25.87 -2.19
N ILE A 288 7.25 26.91 -1.60
CA ILE A 288 7.46 27.27 -0.19
C ILE A 288 6.97 26.15 0.73
N ALA A 289 5.78 25.62 0.48
CA ALA A 289 5.20 24.57 1.31
C ALA A 289 6.05 23.29 1.31
N ARG A 290 6.60 22.89 0.15
CA ARG A 290 7.58 21.79 0.03
C ARG A 290 8.86 22.08 0.80
N THR A 291 9.39 23.31 0.71
CA THR A 291 10.61 23.70 1.45
C THR A 291 10.38 23.68 2.97
N VAL A 292 9.23 24.17 3.43
CA VAL A 292 8.83 24.13 4.86
C VAL A 292 8.73 22.68 5.34
N LEU A 293 8.02 21.80 4.62
CA LEU A 293 7.91 20.39 5.01
C LEU A 293 9.26 19.68 5.08
N ASN A 294 10.22 20.04 4.21
CA ASN A 294 11.56 19.46 4.21
C ASN A 294 12.54 20.16 5.17
N HIS A 295 12.11 21.19 5.90
CA HIS A 295 12.98 21.94 6.80
C HIS A 295 13.43 21.09 8.01
N PRO A 296 14.71 21.14 8.44
CA PRO A 296 15.22 20.33 9.55
C PRO A 296 14.40 20.44 10.83
N SER A 297 13.99 21.65 11.22
CA SER A 297 13.18 21.87 12.44
C SER A 297 11.77 21.28 12.34
N ILE A 298 11.19 21.20 11.13
CA ILE A 298 9.88 20.56 10.91
C ILE A 298 10.03 19.04 10.96
N ILE A 299 11.11 18.50 10.39
CA ILE A 299 11.45 17.08 10.50
C ILE A 299 11.66 16.68 11.97
N GLU A 300 12.34 17.51 12.74
CA GLU A 300 12.58 17.27 14.17
C GLU A 300 11.28 17.35 14.99
N HIS A 301 10.43 18.34 14.72
CA HIS A 301 9.18 18.54 15.47
C HIS A 301 8.10 17.50 15.16
N PHE A 302 7.81 17.24 13.88
CA PHE A 302 6.74 16.32 13.47
C PHE A 302 7.24 14.88 13.31
N GLY A 303 8.49 14.69 12.86
CA GLY A 303 9.02 13.40 12.46
C GLY A 303 8.91 13.17 10.95
N LYS A 304 9.68 12.20 10.42
CA LYS A 304 9.72 11.95 8.97
C LYS A 304 8.38 11.47 8.40
N GLU A 305 7.69 10.61 9.14
CA GLU A 305 6.43 9.95 8.74
C GLU A 305 5.17 10.77 9.00
N ASN A 306 5.23 11.82 9.83
CA ASN A 306 4.05 12.63 10.23
C ASN A 306 3.90 13.92 9.42
N ARG A 307 4.56 13.97 8.27
CA ARG A 307 4.51 15.08 7.32
C ARG A 307 3.84 14.56 6.06
N VAL A 308 2.62 15.01 5.81
CA VAL A 308 1.76 14.43 4.78
C VAL A 308 1.48 15.50 3.73
N TRP A 309 1.81 15.19 2.47
CA TRP A 309 1.45 16.03 1.33
C TRP A 309 0.23 15.44 0.63
N VAL A 310 -0.82 16.25 0.53
CA VAL A 310 -2.09 15.90 -0.10
C VAL A 310 -2.24 16.74 -1.37
N PRO A 311 -2.02 16.17 -2.56
CA PRO A 311 -2.11 16.89 -3.82
C PRO A 311 -3.58 17.08 -4.23
N CYS A 312 -4.25 18.09 -3.70
CA CYS A 312 -5.69 18.33 -3.93
C CYS A 312 -6.03 18.68 -5.37
N VAL A 313 -5.06 18.90 -6.27
CA VAL A 313 -5.28 18.97 -7.72
C VAL A 313 -5.97 17.71 -8.28
N LYS A 314 -5.82 16.55 -7.62
CA LYS A 314 -6.50 15.31 -7.98
C LYS A 314 -7.97 15.26 -7.53
N ALA A 315 -8.36 16.12 -6.59
CA ALA A 315 -9.63 16.08 -5.89
C ALA A 315 -10.73 16.86 -6.65
N ALA A 316 -11.08 16.39 -7.84
CA ALA A 316 -12.14 16.96 -8.67
C ALA A 316 -13.57 16.58 -8.20
N SER A 317 -13.69 15.80 -7.14
CA SER A 317 -14.95 15.44 -6.48
C SER A 317 -14.73 15.26 -4.98
N VAL A 318 -15.81 15.15 -4.20
CA VAL A 318 -15.74 14.91 -2.75
C VAL A 318 -15.14 13.53 -2.46
N SER A 319 -15.54 12.48 -3.18
CA SER A 319 -14.92 11.16 -3.01
C SER A 319 -13.44 11.15 -3.38
N LEU A 320 -13.05 11.81 -4.49
CA LEU A 320 -11.62 11.92 -4.85
C LEU A 320 -10.81 12.71 -3.82
N LEU A 321 -11.40 13.70 -3.14
CA LEU A 321 -10.74 14.38 -2.01
C LEU A 321 -10.45 13.40 -0.88
N LYS A 322 -11.47 12.62 -0.50
CA LYS A 322 -11.35 11.61 0.56
C LYS A 322 -10.32 10.54 0.17
N ASP A 323 -10.33 10.04 -1.05
CA ASP A 323 -9.32 9.07 -1.50
C ASP A 323 -7.91 9.67 -1.59
N THR A 324 -7.78 10.91 -2.07
CA THR A 324 -6.47 11.58 -2.12
C THR A 324 -5.90 11.76 -0.71
N LEU A 325 -6.72 12.12 0.27
CA LEU A 325 -6.32 12.18 1.68
C LEU A 325 -5.92 10.79 2.19
N TYR A 326 -6.75 9.79 1.94
CA TYR A 326 -6.56 8.40 2.33
C TYR A 326 -5.22 7.84 1.81
N GLU A 327 -4.96 7.99 0.51
CA GLU A 327 -3.73 7.55 -0.16
C GLU A 327 -2.51 8.29 0.39
N SER A 328 -2.62 9.60 0.55
CA SER A 328 -1.52 10.43 1.06
C SER A 328 -1.15 10.07 2.50
N LEU A 329 -2.14 9.68 3.31
CA LEU A 329 -1.94 9.20 4.67
C LEU A 329 -1.42 7.76 4.74
N GLY A 330 -1.33 7.05 3.60
CA GLY A 330 -0.84 5.68 3.55
C GLY A 330 -1.69 4.74 4.40
N LEU A 331 -3.01 4.94 4.38
CA LEU A 331 -3.92 4.17 5.24
C LEU A 331 -4.02 2.73 4.74
N SER A 332 -3.80 1.80 5.67
CA SER A 332 -4.11 0.37 5.48
C SER A 332 -5.54 0.04 5.90
N LEU A 333 -6.15 0.93 6.67
CA LEU A 333 -7.52 0.86 7.15
C LEU A 333 -8.50 1.26 6.04
N ASN A 334 -9.30 0.34 5.49
CA ASN A 334 -10.30 0.64 4.45
C ASN A 334 -11.71 0.16 4.87
N THR A 335 -12.48 1.01 5.53
CA THR A 335 -13.84 0.66 6.01
C THR A 335 -14.93 0.63 4.96
N GLY A 336 -14.63 1.16 3.78
CA GLY A 336 -15.67 1.64 2.86
C GLY A 336 -16.01 3.12 3.08
N ASP A 337 -15.77 3.71 4.26
CA ASP A 337 -15.87 5.16 4.49
C ASP A 337 -14.48 5.80 4.69
N PRO A 338 -13.90 6.39 3.63
CA PRO A 338 -12.55 6.97 3.74
C PRO A 338 -12.45 8.09 4.76
N LEU A 339 -13.52 8.85 4.99
CA LEU A 339 -13.45 9.95 5.95
C LEU A 339 -13.30 9.41 7.37
N TYR A 340 -14.06 8.35 7.71
CA TYR A 340 -13.87 7.66 8.97
C TYR A 340 -12.44 7.11 9.10
N ASP A 341 -11.93 6.45 8.05
CA ASP A 341 -10.58 5.86 8.04
C ASP A 341 -9.50 6.90 8.35
N ILE A 342 -9.60 8.06 7.68
CA ILE A 342 -8.69 9.20 7.86
C ILE A 342 -8.75 9.71 9.29
N LEU A 343 -9.96 9.94 9.81
CA LEU A 343 -10.13 10.51 11.15
C LEU A 343 -9.71 9.53 12.24
N TYR A 344 -9.91 8.23 12.03
CA TYR A 344 -9.48 7.18 12.95
C TYR A 344 -7.95 7.08 12.99
N ASP A 345 -7.26 7.02 11.84
CA ASP A 345 -5.78 6.98 11.81
C ASP A 345 -5.17 8.22 12.46
N LEU A 346 -5.70 9.40 12.11
CA LEU A 346 -5.25 10.65 12.71
C LEU A 346 -5.50 10.65 14.23
N ASN A 347 -6.63 10.14 14.72
CA ASN A 347 -6.89 10.06 16.18
C ASN A 347 -6.09 8.96 16.91
N SER A 348 -5.65 7.92 16.21
CA SER A 348 -4.97 6.75 16.79
C SER A 348 -3.62 7.13 17.42
N SER A 349 -2.98 8.19 16.95
CA SER A 349 -1.76 8.73 17.53
C SER A 349 -1.93 10.20 17.89
N LYS A 350 -1.59 10.55 19.14
CA LYS A 350 -1.52 11.96 19.57
C LYS A 350 -0.22 12.65 19.16
N SER A 351 0.63 11.96 18.40
CA SER A 351 1.86 12.56 17.87
C SER A 351 1.53 13.72 16.94
N PRO A 352 2.32 14.81 16.95
CA PRO A 352 2.10 15.95 16.08
C PRO A 352 2.14 15.53 14.59
N ILE A 353 1.12 15.89 13.81
CA ILE A 353 1.04 15.64 12.36
C ILE A 353 0.82 16.96 11.62
N ILE A 354 1.45 17.12 10.46
CA ILE A 354 1.17 18.23 9.54
C ILE A 354 0.57 17.71 8.24
N LEU A 355 -0.60 18.22 7.88
CA LEU A 355 -1.29 17.95 6.62
C LEU A 355 -1.15 19.16 5.70
N LEU A 356 -0.38 19.00 4.61
CA LEU A 356 -0.31 19.98 3.54
C LEU A 356 -1.38 19.69 2.49
N LEU A 357 -2.46 20.48 2.47
CA LEU A 357 -3.49 20.48 1.43
C LEU A 357 -3.08 21.45 0.31
N ASP A 358 -2.45 20.91 -0.72
CA ASP A 358 -1.86 21.70 -1.80
C ASP A 358 -2.83 21.84 -2.99
N ASN A 359 -3.00 23.06 -3.51
CA ASN A 359 -3.99 23.38 -4.54
C ASN A 359 -5.45 23.12 -4.10
N PHE A 360 -5.76 23.50 -2.85
CA PHE A 360 -7.07 23.25 -2.24
C PHE A 360 -8.22 24.02 -2.91
N GLU A 361 -7.93 24.98 -3.81
CA GLU A 361 -8.98 25.59 -4.65
C GLU A 361 -9.75 24.58 -5.50
N THR A 362 -9.16 23.42 -5.82
CA THR A 362 -9.78 22.38 -6.65
C THR A 362 -11.00 21.79 -5.96
N PRO A 363 -10.89 21.17 -4.76
CA PRO A 363 -12.07 20.69 -4.04
C PRO A 363 -12.92 21.83 -3.48
N TRP A 364 -12.34 22.99 -3.13
CA TRP A 364 -13.10 24.09 -2.52
C TRP A 364 -14.10 24.76 -3.47
N ASN A 365 -13.84 24.74 -4.78
CA ASN A 365 -14.70 25.37 -5.80
C ASN A 365 -15.72 24.40 -6.41
N LEU A 366 -15.87 23.19 -5.86
CA LEU A 366 -16.89 22.23 -6.30
C LEU A 366 -18.30 22.75 -5.97
N HIS A 367 -19.30 22.28 -6.72
CA HIS A 367 -20.71 22.54 -6.40
C HIS A 367 -21.08 22.02 -4.99
N ALA A 368 -20.38 21.00 -4.50
CA ALA A 368 -20.51 20.41 -3.16
C ALA A 368 -19.59 21.03 -2.10
N GLN A 369 -19.28 22.35 -2.21
CA GLN A 369 -18.39 23.06 -1.28
C GLN A 369 -18.74 22.87 0.21
N ALA A 370 -20.03 22.75 0.55
CA ALA A 370 -20.49 22.52 1.93
C ALA A 370 -19.96 21.21 2.53
N GLU A 371 -19.89 20.13 1.74
CA GLU A 371 -19.36 18.84 2.19
C GLU A 371 -17.84 18.90 2.38
N VAL A 372 -17.14 19.60 1.47
CA VAL A 372 -15.69 19.84 1.61
C VAL A 372 -15.38 20.67 2.85
N GLN A 373 -16.22 21.65 3.16
CA GLN A 373 -16.11 22.43 4.40
C GLN A 373 -16.31 21.55 5.63
N ASP A 374 -17.28 20.63 5.63
CA ASP A 374 -17.49 19.72 6.76
C ASP A 374 -16.27 18.82 7.00
N ILE A 375 -15.68 18.25 5.95
CA ILE A 375 -14.43 17.47 6.04
C ILE A 375 -13.32 18.31 6.69
N LEU A 376 -13.13 19.56 6.24
CA LEU A 376 -12.10 20.45 6.76
C LEU A 376 -12.33 20.80 8.23
N LEU A 377 -13.59 21.02 8.64
CA LEU A 377 -13.96 21.25 10.03
C LEU A 377 -13.77 20.00 10.91
N GLN A 378 -13.97 18.80 10.36
CA GLN A 378 -13.70 17.57 11.09
C GLN A 378 -12.19 17.36 11.33
N LEU A 379 -11.34 17.72 10.36
CA LEU A 379 -9.89 17.71 10.53
C LEU A 379 -9.41 18.79 11.51
N GLU A 380 -10.03 19.97 11.51
CA GLU A 380 -9.66 21.09 12.39
C GLU A 380 -9.87 20.79 13.88
N LYS A 381 -10.87 19.97 14.21
CA LYS A 381 -11.16 19.51 15.59
C LYS A 381 -10.02 18.68 16.20
N LEU A 382 -9.07 18.19 15.40
CA LEU A 382 -7.95 17.38 15.87
C LEU A 382 -6.81 18.27 16.37
N GLU A 383 -6.67 18.40 17.69
CA GLU A 383 -5.73 19.35 18.31
C GLU A 383 -4.25 19.12 17.97
N HIS A 384 -3.87 17.89 17.62
CA HIS A 384 -2.51 17.48 17.25
C HIS A 384 -2.24 17.50 15.74
N VAL A 385 -3.22 17.90 14.93
CA VAL A 385 -3.08 18.04 13.48
C VAL A 385 -2.92 19.51 13.09
N ALA A 386 -1.76 19.85 12.54
CA ALA A 386 -1.52 21.13 11.90
C ALA A 386 -2.05 21.11 10.46
N LEU A 387 -2.89 22.09 10.12
CA LEU A 387 -3.41 22.27 8.77
C LEU A 387 -2.58 23.31 8.04
N PHE A 388 -2.00 22.91 6.92
CA PHE A 388 -1.26 23.80 6.04
C PHE A 388 -1.88 23.77 4.66
N VAL A 389 -2.45 24.89 4.22
CA VAL A 389 -3.23 24.98 3.00
C VAL A 389 -2.53 25.89 2.00
N THR A 390 -2.45 25.49 0.73
CA THR A 390 -2.07 26.40 -0.37
C THR A 390 -3.27 26.58 -1.30
N MET A 391 -3.61 27.82 -1.61
CA MET A 391 -4.77 28.13 -2.47
C MET A 391 -4.55 29.33 -3.38
N ARG A 392 -5.12 29.25 -4.58
CA ARG A 392 -5.28 30.41 -5.46
C ARG A 392 -6.54 31.20 -5.10
N SER A 393 -6.51 31.91 -3.98
CA SER A 393 -7.57 32.80 -3.54
C SER A 393 -7.02 33.98 -2.77
N PHE A 394 -7.88 34.97 -2.52
CA PHE A 394 -7.61 36.09 -1.61
C PHE A 394 -8.20 35.88 -0.21
N GLN A 395 -8.94 34.80 -0.01
CA GLN A 395 -9.56 34.45 1.26
C GLN A 395 -9.30 32.97 1.56
N PRO A 396 -9.01 32.62 2.82
CA PRO A 396 -8.83 31.23 3.22
C PRO A 396 -10.17 30.47 3.18
N PRO A 397 -10.16 29.13 3.17
CA PRO A 397 -11.37 28.33 3.10
C PRO A 397 -12.09 28.27 4.46
N GLY A 398 -13.40 28.49 4.45
CA GLY A 398 -14.27 28.37 5.63
C GLY A 398 -14.08 29.50 6.65
N ASP A 399 -15.14 30.29 6.88
CA ASP A 399 -15.11 31.44 7.80
C ASP A 399 -15.01 31.04 9.29
N SER A 400 -15.28 29.77 9.61
CA SER A 400 -15.30 29.26 10.98
C SER A 400 -13.93 28.84 11.51
N ILE A 401 -12.90 28.76 10.65
CA ILE A 401 -11.55 28.34 11.04
C ILE A 401 -10.68 29.58 11.22
N HIS A 402 -9.94 29.63 12.34
CA HIS A 402 -8.99 30.71 12.60
C HIS A 402 -7.67 30.47 11.86
N TRP A 403 -7.55 31.04 10.66
CA TRP A 403 -6.37 30.93 9.80
C TRP A 403 -5.30 32.00 10.08
N GLU A 404 -4.05 31.55 10.21
CA GLU A 404 -2.87 32.39 9.99
C GLU A 404 -2.60 32.49 8.48
N SER A 405 -3.19 33.51 7.87
CA SER A 405 -3.13 33.72 6.43
C SER A 405 -1.88 34.49 6.03
N VAL A 406 -1.12 33.95 5.08
CA VAL A 406 0.05 34.60 4.49
C VAL A 406 -0.22 34.83 3.01
N HIS A 407 -0.32 36.10 2.62
CA HIS A 407 -0.48 36.49 1.22
C HIS A 407 0.89 36.58 0.55
N LEU A 408 1.10 35.70 -0.43
CA LEU A 408 2.35 35.64 -1.16
C LEU A 408 2.34 36.59 -2.35
N GLU A 409 3.19 37.60 -2.29
CA GLU A 409 3.45 38.53 -3.38
C GLU A 409 4.52 37.98 -4.35
N ALA A 410 4.90 38.76 -5.36
CA ALA A 410 6.02 38.44 -6.24
C ALA A 410 7.36 38.36 -5.46
N VAL A 411 8.42 37.88 -6.11
CA VAL A 411 9.77 37.93 -5.50
C VAL A 411 10.41 39.30 -5.71
N ASP A 412 11.32 39.69 -4.82
CA ASP A 412 12.04 40.94 -4.98
C ASP A 412 12.87 40.96 -6.27
N LYS A 413 13.09 42.16 -6.79
CA LYS A 413 13.83 42.40 -8.03
C LYS A 413 15.19 41.69 -8.05
N GLU A 414 15.95 41.76 -6.96
CA GLU A 414 17.26 41.11 -6.87
C GLU A 414 17.15 39.58 -7.04
N PHE A 415 16.19 38.94 -6.36
CA PHE A 415 15.99 37.50 -6.45
C PHE A 415 15.39 37.09 -7.79
N SER A 416 14.55 37.93 -8.41
CA SER A 416 14.03 37.68 -9.76
C SER A 416 15.15 37.57 -10.81
N ILE A 417 16.19 38.41 -10.70
CA ILE A 417 17.38 38.35 -11.56
C ILE A 417 18.17 37.08 -11.30
N ARG A 418 18.35 36.68 -10.03
CA ARG A 418 19.07 35.44 -9.69
C ARG A 418 18.36 34.19 -10.21
N ILE A 419 17.03 34.13 -10.10
CA ILE A 419 16.23 33.03 -10.68
C ILE A 419 16.46 32.95 -12.19
N TYR A 420 16.38 34.08 -12.89
CA TYR A 420 16.63 34.12 -14.34
C TYR A 420 18.06 33.66 -14.66
N ALA A 421 19.06 34.17 -13.93
CA ALA A 421 20.47 33.89 -14.17
C ALA A 421 20.86 32.43 -13.97
N GLU A 422 20.24 31.73 -13.03
CA GLU A 422 20.46 30.29 -12.82
C GLU A 422 19.99 29.45 -14.03
N ILE A 423 18.92 29.89 -14.68
CA ILE A 423 18.32 29.19 -15.82
C ILE A 423 19.03 29.57 -17.12
N ASP A 424 19.22 30.88 -17.35
CA ASP A 424 19.87 31.47 -18.50
C ASP A 424 20.97 32.47 -18.07
N PRO A 425 22.19 31.96 -17.81
CA PRO A 425 23.33 32.81 -17.45
C PRO A 425 23.69 33.81 -18.55
N THR A 426 23.42 33.47 -19.82
CA THR A 426 23.79 34.31 -20.97
C THR A 426 22.89 35.53 -21.11
N GLY A 427 21.57 35.35 -20.97
CA GLY A 427 20.62 36.46 -20.93
C GLY A 427 20.79 37.35 -19.70
N SER A 428 21.28 36.80 -18.58
CA SER A 428 21.45 37.56 -17.32
C SER A 428 22.43 38.73 -17.39
N GLN A 429 23.37 38.71 -18.35
CA GLN A 429 24.36 39.76 -18.54
C GLN A 429 23.84 40.94 -19.37
N ARG A 430 22.61 40.83 -19.91
CA ARG A 430 22.01 41.84 -20.79
C ARG A 430 21.34 42.96 -19.97
N PRO A 431 21.53 44.23 -20.35
CA PRO A 431 21.02 45.37 -19.59
C PRO A 431 19.48 45.49 -19.61
N GLU A 432 18.79 44.82 -20.53
CA GLU A 432 17.34 44.86 -20.69
C GLU A 432 16.60 43.89 -19.75
N LEU A 433 17.31 42.93 -19.12
CA LEU A 433 16.69 41.94 -18.25
C LEU A 433 15.84 42.57 -17.11
N PRO A 434 16.32 43.60 -16.37
CA PRO A 434 15.50 44.22 -15.33
C PRO A 434 14.17 44.77 -15.85
N LEU A 435 14.11 45.29 -17.09
CA LEU A 435 12.88 45.80 -17.69
C LEU A 435 11.89 44.67 -18.01
N LEU A 436 12.40 43.56 -18.55
CA LEU A 436 11.59 42.35 -18.78
C LEU A 436 10.99 41.84 -17.47
N LEU A 437 11.80 41.76 -16.42
CA LEU A 437 11.37 41.24 -15.12
C LEU A 437 10.33 42.15 -14.43
N ASP A 438 10.48 43.47 -14.59
CA ASP A 438 9.52 44.47 -14.10
C ASP A 438 8.15 44.29 -14.80
N GLU A 439 8.13 44.08 -16.13
CA GLU A 439 6.90 43.90 -16.93
C GLU A 439 6.14 42.60 -16.63
N VAL A 440 6.86 41.51 -16.37
CA VAL A 440 6.26 40.21 -16.04
C VAL A 440 5.86 40.13 -14.56
N GLY A 441 6.09 41.20 -13.79
CA GLY A 441 5.69 41.35 -12.40
C GLY A 441 6.47 40.48 -11.42
N HIS A 442 7.73 40.15 -11.75
CA HIS A 442 8.62 39.32 -10.92
C HIS A 442 8.02 37.99 -10.42
N MET A 443 7.13 37.37 -11.20
CA MET A 443 6.50 36.09 -10.84
C MET A 443 7.45 34.92 -11.13
N PRO A 444 7.83 34.07 -10.13
CA PRO A 444 8.80 33.00 -10.34
C PRO A 444 8.52 32.07 -11.52
N LEU A 445 7.25 31.65 -11.71
CA LEU A 445 6.89 30.79 -12.84
C LEU A 445 6.99 31.51 -14.19
N ALA A 446 6.60 32.79 -14.27
CA ALA A 446 6.73 33.60 -15.48
C ALA A 446 8.21 33.80 -15.86
N ILE A 447 9.05 34.11 -14.87
CA ILE A 447 10.51 34.23 -15.04
C ILE A 447 11.07 32.90 -15.55
N THR A 448 10.64 31.77 -14.96
CA THR A 448 11.11 30.44 -15.35
C THR A 448 10.74 30.09 -16.79
N LEU A 449 9.50 30.38 -17.21
CA LEU A 449 9.04 30.17 -18.59
C LEU A 449 9.90 30.97 -19.56
N LEU A 450 10.08 32.27 -19.31
CA LEU A 450 10.82 33.16 -20.19
C LEU A 450 12.32 32.87 -20.22
N ALA A 451 12.94 32.56 -19.07
CA ALA A 451 14.35 32.22 -19.03
C ALA A 451 14.65 30.90 -19.76
N LYS A 452 13.80 29.87 -19.58
CA LYS A 452 13.92 28.62 -20.32
C LYS A 452 13.70 28.81 -21.83
N LEU A 453 12.69 29.61 -22.19
CA LEU A 453 12.41 29.96 -23.58
C LEU A 453 13.58 30.72 -24.22
N GLY A 454 14.10 31.74 -23.54
CA GLY A 454 15.25 32.53 -23.96
C GLY A 454 16.50 31.67 -24.17
N ARG A 455 16.82 30.81 -23.22
CA ARG A 455 17.92 29.85 -23.36
C ARG A 455 17.73 28.88 -24.54
N LYS A 456 16.51 28.39 -24.76
CA LYS A 456 16.23 27.42 -25.83
C LYS A 456 16.29 28.05 -27.21
N LEU A 457 15.81 29.29 -27.34
CA LEU A 457 15.78 30.04 -28.60
C LEU A 457 17.03 30.90 -28.82
N GLU A 458 17.95 30.94 -27.85
CA GLU A 458 19.05 31.91 -27.78
C GLU A 458 18.56 33.38 -27.89
N SER A 459 17.31 33.64 -27.49
CA SER A 459 16.70 34.96 -27.56
C SER A 459 17.18 35.86 -26.42
N SER A 460 17.45 37.13 -26.75
CA SER A 460 17.83 38.12 -25.75
C SER A 460 16.62 38.58 -24.92
N PRO A 461 16.83 39.06 -23.68
CA PRO A 461 15.74 39.65 -22.88
C PRO A 461 15.01 40.80 -23.57
N ALA A 462 15.67 41.53 -24.47
CA ALA A 462 15.06 42.59 -25.28
C ALA A 462 14.03 42.04 -26.27
N GLU A 463 14.35 40.95 -26.96
CA GLU A 463 13.44 40.28 -27.90
C GLU A 463 12.24 39.66 -27.16
N LEU A 464 12.48 39.02 -26.01
CA LEU A 464 11.42 38.47 -25.18
C LEU A 464 10.48 39.58 -24.65
N LEU A 465 11.03 40.74 -24.28
CA LEU A 465 10.25 41.90 -23.83
C LEU A 465 9.37 42.44 -24.97
N GLU A 466 9.91 42.55 -26.18
CA GLU A 466 9.14 42.98 -27.34
C GLU A 466 7.98 42.02 -27.63
N GLN A 467 8.24 40.71 -27.63
CA GLN A 467 7.21 39.69 -27.82
C GLN A 467 6.14 39.74 -26.72
N TYR A 468 6.54 39.94 -25.46
CA TYR A 468 5.62 40.09 -24.33
C TYR A 468 4.71 41.32 -24.50
N GLN A 469 5.27 42.47 -24.90
CA GLN A 469 4.50 43.69 -25.13
C GLN A 469 3.52 43.55 -26.29
N GLN A 470 3.93 42.90 -27.38
CA GLN A 470 3.06 42.58 -28.51
C GLN A 470 1.90 41.67 -28.08
N GLY A 471 2.19 40.58 -27.36
CA GLY A 471 1.17 39.66 -26.83
C GLY A 471 0.21 40.33 -25.83
N GLY A 472 0.71 41.26 -25.02
CA GLY A 472 -0.08 42.04 -24.07
C GLY A 472 -1.18 42.88 -24.71
N THR A 473 -0.96 43.40 -25.94
CA THR A 473 -1.98 44.16 -26.67
C THR A 473 -3.11 43.30 -27.24
N ALA A 474 -2.86 42.01 -27.52
CA ALA A 474 -3.86 41.09 -28.04
C ALA A 474 -4.81 40.54 -26.95
N LEU A 475 -4.37 40.50 -25.69
CA LEU A 475 -5.06 39.86 -24.55
C LEU A 475 -5.76 40.85 -23.60
N LEU A 476 -6.19 42.02 -24.08
CA LEU A 476 -6.75 43.13 -23.28
C LEU A 476 -8.04 42.80 -22.48
N ASN A 477 -8.69 41.65 -22.69
CA ASN A 477 -10.02 41.34 -22.17
C ASN A 477 -10.08 40.30 -21.03
N LEU A 478 -8.96 39.82 -20.48
CA LEU A 478 -8.93 38.70 -19.50
C LEU A 478 -8.35 39.13 -18.14
N GLY A 479 -9.21 39.29 -17.12
CA GLY A 479 -8.86 39.22 -15.70
C GLY A 479 -7.91 40.28 -15.10
N GLY A 480 -7.56 40.11 -13.82
CA GLY A 480 -6.62 41.00 -13.10
C GLY A 480 -5.17 40.91 -13.60
N SER A 481 -4.33 41.90 -13.28
CA SER A 481 -2.98 42.09 -13.86
C SER A 481 -2.07 40.85 -13.75
N ALA A 482 -2.03 40.17 -12.60
CA ALA A 482 -1.14 39.03 -12.40
C ALA A 482 -1.54 37.78 -13.20
N GLU A 483 -2.85 37.51 -13.36
CA GLU A 483 -3.31 36.37 -14.16
C GLU A 483 -3.06 36.60 -15.64
N ARG A 484 -3.29 37.83 -16.09
CA ARG A 484 -3.01 38.25 -17.46
C ARG A 484 -1.52 38.12 -17.80
N ASN A 485 -0.63 38.58 -16.92
CA ASN A 485 0.82 38.46 -17.13
C ASN A 485 1.26 36.99 -17.28
N MET A 486 0.70 36.10 -16.45
CA MET A 486 0.97 34.67 -16.49
C MET A 486 0.47 34.02 -17.79
N ASP A 487 -0.76 34.34 -18.21
CA ASP A 487 -1.35 33.83 -19.45
C ASP A 487 -0.54 34.28 -20.70
N ILE A 488 -0.01 35.51 -20.72
CA ILE A 488 0.89 35.98 -21.79
C ILE A 488 2.17 35.13 -21.83
N CYS A 489 2.82 34.91 -20.68
CA CYS A 489 4.06 34.14 -20.62
C CYS A 489 3.86 32.68 -21.03
N ILE A 490 2.76 32.06 -20.62
CA ILE A 490 2.40 30.70 -21.07
C ILE A 490 2.16 30.72 -22.58
N GLY A 491 1.44 31.71 -23.09
CA GLY A 491 1.19 31.88 -24.51
C GLY A 491 2.47 31.97 -25.34
N LEU A 492 3.46 32.74 -24.89
CA LEU A 492 4.78 32.82 -25.54
C LEU A 492 5.48 31.47 -25.61
N SER A 493 5.46 30.68 -24.53
CA SER A 493 6.02 29.33 -24.54
C SER A 493 5.24 28.39 -25.46
N VAL A 494 3.90 28.41 -25.42
CA VAL A 494 3.01 27.55 -26.23
C VAL A 494 3.14 27.87 -27.73
N GLN A 495 3.31 29.14 -28.09
CA GLN A 495 3.40 29.63 -29.47
C GLN A 495 4.86 29.77 -29.94
N SER A 496 5.82 29.27 -29.15
CA SER A 496 7.24 29.35 -29.49
C SER A 496 7.59 28.48 -30.69
N LEU A 497 8.68 28.83 -31.39
CA LEU A 497 9.16 28.07 -32.56
C LEU A 497 9.38 26.57 -32.25
N PRO A 498 9.99 26.14 -31.12
CA PRO A 498 10.15 24.72 -30.80
C PRO A 498 8.81 23.98 -30.65
N MET A 499 7.78 24.66 -30.14
CA MET A 499 6.43 24.10 -30.06
C MET A 499 5.77 24.00 -31.43
N MET A 500 5.91 25.04 -32.26
CA MET A 500 5.36 25.04 -33.63
C MET A 500 6.05 24.02 -34.55
N ASP A 501 7.36 23.83 -34.39
CA ASP A 501 8.15 22.85 -35.14
C ASP A 501 7.90 21.40 -34.69
N SER A 502 7.24 21.21 -33.54
CA SER A 502 6.94 19.91 -32.94
C SER A 502 5.44 19.71 -32.76
N PRO A 503 4.71 19.25 -33.80
CA PRO A 503 3.28 18.94 -33.69
C PRO A 503 2.95 17.94 -32.57
N SER A 504 3.88 17.02 -32.29
CA SER A 504 3.77 16.06 -31.19
C SER A 504 3.77 16.73 -29.81
N ALA A 505 4.59 17.76 -29.61
CA ALA A 505 4.63 18.49 -28.33
C ALA A 505 3.30 19.19 -28.03
N ALA A 506 2.71 19.86 -29.02
CA ALA A 506 1.42 20.53 -28.87
C ALA A 506 0.29 19.54 -28.50
N LYS A 507 0.23 18.38 -29.17
CA LYS A 507 -0.75 17.33 -28.86
C LYS A 507 -0.52 16.70 -27.48
N LEU A 508 0.73 16.41 -27.13
CA LEU A 508 1.10 15.89 -25.81
C LEU A 508 0.69 16.86 -24.70
N LEU A 509 0.91 18.17 -24.89
CA LEU A 509 0.49 19.19 -23.91
C LEU A 509 -1.02 19.20 -23.72
N ALA A 510 -1.79 19.13 -24.82
CA ALA A 510 -3.24 19.11 -24.75
C ALA A 510 -3.76 17.87 -24.02
N VAL A 511 -3.23 16.68 -24.33
CA VAL A 511 -3.63 15.44 -23.65
C VAL A 511 -3.18 15.43 -22.19
N LEU A 512 -1.93 15.78 -21.89
CA LEU A 512 -1.45 15.85 -20.49
C LEU A 512 -2.22 16.90 -19.68
N ALA A 513 -2.72 17.96 -20.32
CA ALA A 513 -3.60 18.93 -19.66
C ALA A 513 -4.97 18.34 -19.34
N LEU A 514 -5.45 17.27 -19.99
CA LEU A 514 -6.68 16.57 -19.60
C LEU A 514 -6.45 15.57 -18.45
N LEU A 515 -5.20 15.21 -18.15
CA LEU A 515 -4.84 14.22 -17.14
C LEU A 515 -4.44 14.91 -15.82
N PRO A 516 -5.37 15.07 -14.83
CA PRO A 516 -5.12 15.81 -13.59
C PRO A 516 -3.93 15.32 -12.79
N VAL A 517 -3.68 14.01 -12.80
CA VAL A 517 -2.61 13.37 -12.04
C VAL A 517 -1.28 13.37 -12.82
N GLY A 518 -1.33 13.72 -14.11
CA GLY A 518 -0.29 13.38 -15.07
C GLY A 518 -0.23 11.88 -15.33
N THR A 519 0.79 11.45 -16.07
CA THR A 519 0.98 10.03 -16.38
C THR A 519 2.44 9.74 -16.74
N THR A 520 2.81 8.47 -16.89
CA THR A 520 4.16 8.04 -17.27
C THR A 520 4.33 8.04 -18.79
N ARG A 521 5.59 8.01 -19.25
CA ARG A 521 5.87 7.86 -20.68
C ARG A 521 5.26 6.56 -21.26
N LYS A 522 5.32 5.47 -20.49
CA LYS A 522 4.82 4.16 -20.89
C LYS A 522 3.31 4.21 -21.12
N ALA A 523 2.57 4.78 -20.19
CA ALA A 523 1.13 4.98 -20.29
C ALA A 523 0.73 5.93 -21.44
N LEU A 524 1.50 6.99 -21.68
CA LEU A 524 1.32 7.84 -22.87
C LEU A 524 1.37 7.02 -24.16
N SER A 525 2.44 6.25 -24.37
CA SER A 525 2.59 5.42 -25.56
C SER A 525 1.54 4.31 -25.67
N GLN A 526 1.14 3.72 -24.54
CA GLN A 526 0.26 2.56 -24.55
C GLN A 526 -1.20 2.91 -24.81
N TRP A 527 -1.72 3.97 -24.20
CA TRP A 527 -3.16 4.25 -24.29
C TRP A 527 -3.51 5.72 -24.49
N TRP A 528 -2.79 6.68 -23.91
CA TRP A 528 -3.24 8.07 -23.93
C TRP A 528 -2.96 8.86 -25.21
N VAL A 529 -1.99 8.47 -26.04
CA VAL A 529 -1.68 9.22 -27.28
C VAL A 529 -1.42 8.37 -28.51
N HIS A 530 -1.63 7.05 -28.46
CA HIS A 530 -1.27 6.12 -29.53
C HIS A 530 -1.86 6.51 -30.91
N ASP A 531 -3.09 7.04 -30.94
CA ASP A 531 -3.77 7.49 -32.17
C ASP A 531 -3.42 8.94 -32.58
N LEU A 532 -2.85 9.73 -31.67
CA LEU A 532 -2.62 11.17 -31.87
C LEU A 532 -1.16 11.50 -32.19
N VAL A 533 -0.23 10.76 -31.58
CA VAL A 533 1.21 11.06 -31.57
C VAL A 533 1.98 9.77 -31.88
N PRO A 534 2.85 9.77 -32.93
CA PRO A 534 3.69 8.60 -33.22
C PRO A 534 4.67 8.32 -32.08
N ASP A 535 4.79 7.06 -31.65
CA ASP A 535 5.65 6.60 -30.55
C ASP A 535 7.08 7.14 -30.63
N ALA A 536 7.68 7.13 -31.83
CA ALA A 536 9.04 7.62 -32.08
C ALA A 536 9.24 9.11 -31.71
N THR A 537 8.16 9.90 -31.67
CA THR A 537 8.18 11.34 -31.42
C THR A 537 7.76 11.73 -30.01
N ILE A 538 7.30 10.78 -29.18
CA ILE A 538 6.87 11.06 -27.80
C ILE A 538 8.04 11.62 -26.99
N MET A 539 9.23 11.02 -27.10
CA MET A 539 10.41 11.47 -26.36
C MET A 539 10.85 12.88 -26.76
N SER A 540 10.88 13.20 -28.05
CA SER A 540 11.24 14.54 -28.53
C SER A 540 10.18 15.58 -28.17
N GLY A 541 8.90 15.18 -28.21
CA GLY A 541 7.78 16.03 -27.79
C GLY A 541 7.84 16.35 -26.29
N LEU A 542 8.03 15.35 -25.43
CA LEU A 542 8.23 15.54 -23.99
C LEU A 542 9.47 16.38 -23.69
N GLY A 543 10.57 16.16 -24.42
CA GLY A 543 11.77 17.00 -24.32
C GLY A 543 11.48 18.46 -24.63
N THR A 544 10.72 18.72 -25.69
CA THR A 544 10.29 20.09 -26.06
C THR A 544 9.46 20.73 -24.96
N LEU A 545 8.52 20.00 -24.35
CA LEU A 545 7.67 20.50 -23.26
C LEU A 545 8.46 20.80 -21.98
N LEU A 546 9.48 20.00 -21.67
CA LEU A 546 10.38 20.24 -20.54
C LEU A 546 11.29 21.46 -20.79
N ASP A 547 11.78 21.59 -22.02
CA ASP A 547 12.62 22.71 -22.47
C ASP A 547 11.85 24.04 -22.45
N THR A 548 10.54 24.04 -22.72
CA THR A 548 9.68 25.22 -22.67
C THR A 548 8.99 25.45 -21.32
N ALA A 549 9.29 24.61 -20.32
CA ALA A 549 8.70 24.65 -18.97
C ALA A 549 7.16 24.46 -18.91
N LEU A 550 6.56 23.88 -19.95
CA LEU A 550 5.11 23.63 -20.01
C LEU A 550 4.70 22.38 -19.23
N VAL A 551 5.64 21.48 -18.97
CA VAL A 551 5.47 20.26 -18.17
C VAL A 551 6.58 20.15 -17.12
N GLU A 552 6.23 19.60 -15.96
CA GLU A 552 7.18 19.19 -14.90
C GLU A 552 7.32 17.66 -14.92
N LYS A 553 8.55 17.15 -14.79
CA LYS A 553 8.80 15.72 -14.56
C LYS A 553 8.97 15.48 -13.06
N ARG A 554 8.08 14.68 -12.46
CA ARG A 554 8.12 14.26 -11.05
C ARG A 554 8.38 12.75 -10.99
N ALA A 555 9.59 12.37 -10.60
CA ALA A 555 10.06 10.98 -10.75
C ALA A 555 9.92 10.51 -12.22
N ASP A 556 8.99 9.61 -12.53
CA ASP A 556 8.69 9.17 -13.90
C ASP A 556 7.36 9.73 -14.48
N THR A 557 6.65 10.53 -13.70
CA THR A 557 5.37 11.11 -14.09
C THR A 557 5.55 12.50 -14.68
N TYR A 558 4.93 12.74 -15.84
CA TYR A 558 4.86 14.03 -16.50
C TYR A 558 3.56 14.73 -16.11
N VAL A 559 3.66 15.93 -15.54
CA VAL A 559 2.51 16.67 -14.99
C VAL A 559 2.49 18.08 -15.57
N VAL A 560 1.32 18.51 -16.04
CA VAL A 560 1.08 19.92 -16.41
C VAL A 560 0.69 20.69 -15.16
N LEU A 561 1.39 21.79 -14.87
CA LEU A 561 1.08 22.61 -13.69
C LEU A 561 -0.35 23.17 -13.78
N PRO A 562 -1.11 23.29 -12.66
CA PRO A 562 -2.50 23.73 -12.67
C PRO A 562 -2.76 25.05 -13.40
N VAL A 563 -1.81 26.00 -13.29
CA VAL A 563 -1.89 27.31 -13.97
C VAL A 563 -1.80 27.16 -15.49
N ILE A 564 -0.93 26.27 -15.97
CA ILE A 564 -0.73 25.98 -17.40
C ILE A 564 -1.93 25.16 -17.92
N ARG A 565 -2.40 24.20 -17.13
CA ARG A 565 -3.59 23.40 -17.44
C ARG A 565 -4.81 24.31 -17.67
N ARG A 566 -5.08 25.25 -16.75
CA ARG A 566 -6.14 26.28 -16.92
C ARG A 566 -5.99 27.06 -18.21
N TYR A 567 -4.75 27.45 -18.56
CA TYR A 567 -4.50 28.19 -19.79
C TYR A 567 -4.85 27.35 -21.03
N VAL A 568 -4.34 26.12 -21.09
CA VAL A 568 -4.49 25.20 -22.22
C VAL A 568 -5.94 24.75 -22.40
N LEU A 569 -6.64 24.41 -21.31
CA LEU A 569 -8.03 23.92 -21.34
C LEU A 569 -9.08 25.03 -21.55
N HIS A 570 -8.66 26.27 -21.76
CA HIS A 570 -9.62 27.35 -22.04
C HIS A 570 -10.40 27.05 -23.34
N PRO A 571 -11.74 27.17 -23.37
CA PRO A 571 -12.55 26.79 -24.54
C PRO A 571 -12.09 27.42 -25.86
N ASP A 572 -11.67 28.69 -25.84
CA ASP A 572 -11.18 29.39 -27.04
C ASP A 572 -9.84 28.87 -27.59
N ARG A 573 -9.09 28.07 -26.81
CA ARG A 573 -7.73 27.61 -27.14
C ARG A 573 -7.64 26.10 -27.29
N PHE A 574 -8.47 25.34 -26.58
CA PHE A 574 -8.39 23.90 -26.55
C PHE A 574 -8.91 23.27 -27.84
N PRO A 575 -8.16 22.37 -28.50
CA PRO A 575 -8.65 21.73 -29.72
C PRO A 575 -9.71 20.66 -29.43
N GLU A 576 -10.96 20.90 -29.83
CA GLU A 576 -12.11 19.99 -29.58
C GLU A 576 -11.86 18.55 -30.07
N HIS A 577 -11.24 18.37 -31.24
CA HIS A 577 -10.89 17.04 -31.75
C HIS A 577 -9.95 16.23 -30.83
N ILE A 578 -9.13 16.90 -30.00
CA ILE A 578 -8.27 16.23 -29.01
C ILE A 578 -9.11 15.77 -27.82
N TRP A 579 -10.09 16.56 -27.39
CA TRP A 579 -11.04 16.16 -26.35
C TRP A 579 -11.78 14.88 -26.77
N GLU A 580 -12.41 14.90 -27.94
CA GLU A 580 -13.14 13.74 -28.48
C GLU A 580 -12.25 12.50 -28.62
N SER A 581 -11.01 12.68 -29.07
CA SER A 581 -10.04 11.59 -29.17
C SER A 581 -9.64 11.05 -27.80
N THR A 582 -9.47 11.92 -26.80
CA THR A 582 -9.09 11.52 -25.44
C THR A 582 -10.21 10.78 -24.73
N VAL A 583 -11.47 11.23 -24.91
CA VAL A 583 -12.65 10.51 -24.44
C VAL A 583 -12.74 9.13 -25.09
N ARG A 584 -12.56 9.03 -26.41
CA ARG A 584 -12.52 7.73 -27.12
C ARG A 584 -11.41 6.81 -26.61
N MET A 585 -10.22 7.34 -26.34
CA MET A 585 -9.11 6.56 -25.76
C MET A 585 -9.42 6.09 -24.34
N ALA A 586 -10.08 6.91 -23.51
CA ALA A 586 -10.54 6.51 -22.18
C ALA A 586 -11.58 5.38 -22.25
N CYS A 587 -12.56 5.49 -23.16
CA CYS A 587 -13.53 4.43 -23.43
C CYS A 587 -12.85 3.15 -23.92
N ALA A 588 -11.94 3.25 -24.89
CA ALA A 588 -11.21 2.11 -25.43
C ALA A 588 -10.35 1.42 -24.36
N PHE A 589 -9.64 2.20 -23.53
CA PHE A 589 -8.85 1.68 -22.42
C PHE A 589 -9.71 0.85 -21.46
N LEU A 590 -10.87 1.38 -21.04
CA LEU A 590 -11.76 0.68 -20.12
C LEU A 590 -12.32 -0.60 -20.74
N LYS A 591 -12.71 -0.57 -22.02
CA LYS A 591 -13.18 -1.77 -22.75
C LYS A 591 -12.09 -2.83 -22.90
N GLU A 592 -10.86 -2.43 -23.24
CA GLU A 592 -9.71 -3.34 -23.32
C GLU A 592 -9.34 -3.92 -21.94
N HIS A 593 -9.55 -3.15 -20.88
CA HIS A 593 -9.25 -3.54 -19.50
C HIS A 593 -10.47 -4.02 -18.71
N ASN A 594 -11.50 -4.54 -19.40
CA ASN A 594 -12.70 -5.12 -18.80
C ASN A 594 -12.64 -6.65 -18.66
N ALA A 595 -11.49 -7.17 -18.21
CA ALA A 595 -11.35 -8.59 -17.98
C ALA A 595 -12.22 -9.03 -16.79
N SER A 596 -13.03 -10.07 -16.98
CA SER A 596 -13.87 -10.62 -15.91
C SER A 596 -13.07 -11.49 -14.92
N LEU A 597 -13.60 -11.65 -13.71
CA LEU A 597 -13.09 -12.57 -12.70
C LEU A 597 -12.91 -13.98 -13.28
N GLY A 598 -11.77 -14.62 -13.01
CA GLY A 598 -11.44 -15.95 -13.54
C GLY A 598 -10.62 -15.97 -14.83
N THR A 599 -10.36 -14.81 -15.44
CA THR A 599 -9.41 -14.69 -16.56
C THR A 599 -7.97 -14.48 -16.05
N SER A 600 -6.98 -15.04 -16.74
CA SER A 600 -5.56 -14.94 -16.33
C SER A 600 -5.04 -13.51 -16.23
N ASN A 601 -5.64 -12.58 -16.97
CA ASN A 601 -5.20 -11.18 -17.03
C ASN A 601 -6.00 -10.29 -16.05
N TYR A 602 -7.00 -10.81 -15.34
CA TYR A 602 -7.90 -10.02 -14.48
C TYR A 602 -7.13 -9.10 -13.53
N LEU A 603 -6.13 -9.62 -12.80
CA LEU A 603 -5.31 -8.81 -11.90
C LEU A 603 -4.54 -7.71 -12.63
N THR A 604 -3.94 -8.02 -13.78
CA THR A 604 -3.21 -7.03 -14.59
C THR A 604 -4.13 -5.90 -15.04
N HIS A 605 -5.32 -6.23 -15.54
CA HIS A 605 -6.29 -5.22 -15.97
C HIS A 605 -6.87 -4.43 -14.78
N LYS A 606 -7.12 -5.08 -13.63
CA LYS A 606 -7.52 -4.40 -12.39
C LYS A 606 -6.47 -3.38 -11.95
N THR A 607 -5.20 -3.78 -11.91
CA THR A 607 -4.10 -2.86 -11.55
C THR A 607 -3.98 -1.70 -12.53
N ALA A 608 -4.10 -1.95 -13.85
CA ALA A 608 -4.08 -0.88 -14.85
C ALA A 608 -5.23 0.12 -14.64
N ARG A 609 -6.47 -0.36 -14.40
CA ARG A 609 -7.62 0.50 -14.11
C ARG A 609 -7.40 1.34 -12.86
N SER A 610 -6.89 0.74 -11.77
CA SER A 610 -6.63 1.48 -10.53
C SER A 610 -5.54 2.56 -10.68
N LEU A 611 -4.52 2.34 -11.53
CA LEU A 611 -3.46 3.32 -11.77
C LEU A 611 -3.96 4.57 -12.52
N GLU A 612 -4.93 4.40 -13.41
CA GLU A 612 -5.46 5.48 -14.25
C GLU A 612 -6.84 5.99 -13.80
N GLU A 613 -7.39 5.46 -12.70
CA GLU A 613 -8.75 5.75 -12.23
C GLU A 613 -9.03 7.25 -12.10
N ALA A 614 -8.15 8.00 -11.44
CA ALA A 614 -8.32 9.44 -11.23
C ALA A 614 -8.28 10.25 -12.55
N ASN A 615 -7.48 9.80 -13.53
CA ASN A 615 -7.46 10.41 -14.86
C ASN A 615 -8.75 10.09 -15.63
N LEU A 616 -9.20 8.83 -15.58
CA LEU A 616 -10.45 8.38 -16.22
C LEU A 616 -11.67 9.11 -15.66
N GLN A 617 -11.75 9.26 -14.33
CA GLN A 617 -12.82 10.03 -13.69
C GLN A 617 -12.80 11.49 -14.12
N GLY A 618 -11.62 12.12 -14.12
CA GLY A 618 -11.48 13.53 -14.52
C GLY A 618 -11.94 13.78 -15.96
N ILE A 619 -11.78 12.81 -16.86
CA ILE A 619 -12.25 12.91 -18.25
C ILE A 619 -13.74 12.59 -18.36
N LEU A 620 -14.18 11.45 -17.82
CA LEU A 620 -15.53 10.94 -18.06
C LEU A 620 -16.62 11.73 -17.33
N LEU A 621 -16.33 12.29 -16.14
CA LEU A 621 -17.30 13.11 -15.40
C LEU A 621 -17.56 14.49 -16.05
N GLU A 622 -16.63 14.97 -16.90
CA GLU A 622 -16.83 16.22 -17.66
C GLU A 622 -17.67 16.01 -18.93
N THR A 623 -17.94 14.75 -19.32
CA THR A 623 -18.75 14.46 -20.50
C THR A 623 -20.25 14.68 -20.23
N THR A 624 -20.95 15.26 -21.20
CA THR A 624 -22.40 15.51 -21.12
C THR A 624 -23.20 14.81 -22.23
N ALA A 625 -22.51 14.18 -23.18
CA ALA A 625 -23.14 13.48 -24.29
C ALA A 625 -23.66 12.11 -23.81
N ALA A 626 -24.92 11.81 -24.09
CA ALA A 626 -25.53 10.49 -23.87
C ALA A 626 -25.08 9.46 -24.92
N ASP A 627 -23.76 9.35 -25.13
CA ASP A 627 -23.15 8.39 -26.05
C ASP A 627 -23.06 7.00 -25.38
N PRO A 628 -23.55 5.92 -26.02
CA PRO A 628 -23.43 4.55 -25.53
C PRO A 628 -22.02 4.13 -25.10
N ASP A 629 -20.98 4.55 -25.84
CA ASP A 629 -19.59 4.18 -25.53
C ASP A 629 -19.09 4.85 -24.25
N ILE A 630 -19.55 6.08 -23.98
CA ILE A 630 -19.24 6.82 -22.75
C ILE A 630 -19.98 6.20 -21.57
N ILE A 631 -21.27 5.90 -21.75
CA ILE A 631 -22.09 5.27 -20.71
C ILE A 631 -21.52 3.90 -20.35
N GLU A 632 -21.18 3.06 -21.33
CA GLU A 632 -20.54 1.77 -21.12
C GLU A 632 -19.22 1.92 -20.33
N ALA A 633 -18.38 2.86 -20.71
CA ALA A 633 -17.11 3.12 -20.01
C ALA A 633 -17.35 3.54 -18.54
N LEU A 634 -18.30 4.44 -18.27
CA LEU A 634 -18.68 4.81 -16.91
C LEU A 634 -19.18 3.61 -16.10
N LEU A 635 -19.92 2.68 -16.71
CA LEU A 635 -20.41 1.48 -16.05
C LEU A 635 -19.27 0.48 -15.74
N ILE A 636 -18.31 0.29 -16.65
CA ILE A 636 -17.10 -0.52 -16.39
C ILE A 636 -16.29 0.08 -15.23
N LEU A 637 -16.19 1.42 -15.17
CA LEU A 637 -15.51 2.11 -14.09
C LEU A 637 -16.28 1.98 -12.76
N SER A 638 -17.62 2.05 -12.79
CA SER A 638 -18.50 1.82 -11.64
C SER A 638 -18.39 0.38 -11.11
N GLU A 639 -18.30 -0.62 -12.00
CA GLU A 639 -18.03 -2.00 -11.62
C GLU A 639 -16.66 -2.13 -10.93
N HIS A 640 -15.61 -1.50 -11.49
CA HIS A 640 -14.30 -1.46 -10.86
C HIS A 640 -14.34 -0.83 -9.47
N GLN A 641 -15.12 0.25 -9.29
CA GLN A 641 -15.33 0.90 -8.00
C GLN A 641 -16.06 -0.03 -7.03
N TYR A 642 -17.13 -0.68 -7.43
CA TYR A 642 -17.79 -1.68 -6.59
C TYR A 642 -16.82 -2.77 -6.09
N GLU A 643 -15.90 -3.25 -6.94
CA GLU A 643 -14.89 -4.27 -6.60
C GLU A 643 -13.72 -3.78 -5.73
N THR A 644 -13.48 -2.46 -5.68
CA THR A 644 -12.33 -1.85 -4.99
C THR A 644 -12.77 -1.01 -3.81
N ARG A 645 -13.55 0.03 -4.09
CA ARG A 645 -14.20 0.92 -3.13
C ARG A 645 -15.46 1.51 -3.76
N PRO A 646 -16.66 1.11 -3.31
CA PRO A 646 -17.92 1.62 -3.85
C PRO A 646 -18.01 3.15 -3.79
N ARG A 647 -18.47 3.78 -4.89
CA ARG A 647 -18.66 5.22 -5.02
C ARG A 647 -19.93 5.48 -5.84
N LEU A 648 -20.58 6.61 -5.59
CA LEU A 648 -21.84 6.93 -6.26
C LEU A 648 -21.67 7.89 -7.43
N GLU A 649 -20.63 8.72 -7.47
CA GLU A 649 -20.52 9.80 -8.45
C GLU A 649 -20.49 9.30 -9.90
N VAL A 650 -19.63 8.32 -10.20
CA VAL A 650 -19.48 7.78 -11.57
C VAL A 650 -20.76 7.10 -12.02
N VAL A 651 -21.37 6.29 -11.16
CA VAL A 651 -22.59 5.55 -11.52
C VAL A 651 -23.83 6.43 -11.57
N GLN A 652 -23.91 7.48 -10.75
CA GLN A 652 -24.95 8.50 -10.83
C GLN A 652 -24.83 9.31 -12.13
N HIS A 653 -23.61 9.66 -12.54
CA HIS A 653 -23.38 10.32 -13.83
C HIS A 653 -23.80 9.42 -15.01
N ALA A 654 -23.43 8.13 -14.97
CA ALA A 654 -23.90 7.14 -15.95
C ALA A 654 -25.43 7.03 -15.97
N LEU A 655 -26.08 7.07 -14.80
CA LEU A 655 -27.53 7.04 -14.65
C LEU A 655 -28.21 8.29 -15.22
N GLU A 656 -27.59 9.46 -15.08
CA GLU A 656 -28.08 10.71 -15.67
C GLU A 656 -27.99 10.69 -17.20
N LEU A 657 -26.83 10.36 -17.76
CA LEU A 657 -26.63 10.28 -19.22
C LEU A 657 -27.52 9.20 -19.86
N SER A 658 -27.68 8.05 -19.20
CA SER A 658 -28.48 6.95 -19.73
C SER A 658 -29.99 7.21 -19.74
N LYS A 659 -30.51 8.17 -18.95
CA LYS A 659 -31.93 8.57 -19.05
C LYS A 659 -32.27 9.21 -20.39
N GLU A 660 -31.30 9.90 -20.99
CA GLU A 660 -31.45 10.59 -22.27
C GLU A 660 -31.09 9.70 -23.47
N SER A 661 -30.46 8.55 -23.21
CA SER A 661 -30.14 7.55 -24.24
C SER A 661 -31.40 6.94 -24.84
N GLU A 662 -31.41 6.76 -26.16
CA GLU A 662 -32.47 6.03 -26.86
C GLU A 662 -32.50 4.54 -26.45
N ASP A 663 -31.33 3.95 -26.18
CA ASP A 663 -31.20 2.58 -25.71
C ASP A 663 -31.36 2.51 -24.20
N LYS A 664 -32.56 2.08 -23.79
CA LYS A 664 -32.93 1.86 -22.39
C LYS A 664 -32.12 0.75 -21.71
N LYS A 665 -31.38 -0.08 -22.45
CA LYS A 665 -30.49 -1.09 -21.87
C LYS A 665 -29.47 -0.45 -20.95
N TRP A 666 -28.86 0.66 -21.38
CA TRP A 666 -27.87 1.37 -20.58
C TRP A 666 -28.47 1.96 -19.30
N TYR A 667 -29.72 2.42 -19.37
CA TYR A 667 -30.44 2.89 -18.20
C TYR A 667 -30.69 1.76 -17.19
N ALA A 668 -31.06 0.57 -17.67
CA ALA A 668 -31.22 -0.61 -16.81
C ALA A 668 -29.89 -1.03 -16.16
N GLU A 669 -28.79 -1.02 -16.91
CA GLU A 669 -27.44 -1.30 -16.41
C GLU A 669 -26.97 -0.28 -15.37
N ALA A 670 -27.20 1.01 -15.62
CA ALA A 670 -26.87 2.07 -14.65
C ALA A 670 -27.65 1.92 -13.34
N LEU A 671 -28.94 1.57 -13.41
CA LEU A 671 -29.75 1.27 -12.23
C LEU A 671 -29.20 0.06 -11.46
N TYR A 672 -28.82 -1.00 -12.18
CA TYR A 672 -28.26 -2.21 -11.59
C TYR A 672 -26.94 -1.92 -10.84
N TRP A 673 -26.01 -1.22 -11.48
CA TRP A 673 -24.72 -0.89 -10.87
C TRP A 673 -24.83 0.17 -9.76
N ASN A 674 -25.80 1.07 -9.85
CA ASN A 674 -26.13 1.98 -8.75
C ASN A 674 -26.62 1.17 -7.53
N GLY A 675 -27.48 0.17 -7.76
CA GLY A 675 -27.91 -0.77 -6.72
C GLY A 675 -26.73 -1.53 -6.10
N GLN A 676 -25.78 -2.03 -6.89
CA GLN A 676 -24.58 -2.71 -6.37
C GLN A 676 -23.71 -1.77 -5.51
N ASN A 677 -23.46 -0.54 -5.96
CA ASN A 677 -22.66 0.42 -5.19
C ASN A 677 -23.38 0.83 -3.88
N LEU A 678 -24.69 1.03 -3.90
CA LEU A 678 -25.49 1.30 -2.69
C LEU A 678 -25.47 0.12 -1.71
N ASP A 679 -25.57 -1.12 -2.22
CA ASP A 679 -25.46 -2.35 -1.41
C ASP A 679 -24.07 -2.44 -0.76
N GLY A 680 -23.00 -2.15 -1.52
CA GLY A 680 -21.64 -2.08 -1.01
C GLY A 680 -21.40 -0.97 0.03
N LEU A 681 -22.22 0.08 0.03
CA LEU A 681 -22.23 1.16 1.02
C LEU A 681 -23.21 0.91 2.19
N ASP A 682 -23.77 -0.29 2.30
CA ASP A 682 -24.78 -0.69 3.31
C ASP A 682 -26.08 0.14 3.29
N GLN A 683 -26.37 0.78 2.15
CA GLN A 683 -27.63 1.52 1.91
C GLN A 683 -28.71 0.59 1.33
N LEU A 684 -29.00 -0.48 2.07
CA LEU A 684 -29.76 -1.64 1.59
C LEU A 684 -31.16 -1.31 1.06
N GLU A 685 -31.90 -0.44 1.76
CA GLU A 685 -33.26 -0.05 1.34
C GLU A 685 -33.27 0.63 -0.02
N GLU A 686 -32.27 1.49 -0.28
CA GLU A 686 -32.16 2.18 -1.56
C GLU A 686 -31.63 1.25 -2.64
N ALA A 687 -30.66 0.39 -2.32
CA ALA A 687 -30.17 -0.65 -3.23
C ALA A 687 -31.30 -1.55 -3.74
N ILE A 688 -32.17 -2.05 -2.85
CA ILE A 688 -33.32 -2.90 -3.20
C ILE A 688 -34.28 -2.16 -4.17
N LYS A 689 -34.56 -0.87 -3.92
CA LYS A 689 -35.39 -0.08 -4.85
C LYS A 689 -34.75 0.04 -6.23
N GLN A 690 -33.44 0.32 -6.28
CA GLN A 690 -32.72 0.41 -7.55
C GLN A 690 -32.74 -0.91 -8.31
N PHE A 691 -32.56 -2.06 -7.63
CA PHE A 691 -32.64 -3.37 -8.27
C PHE A 691 -34.04 -3.69 -8.82
N HIS A 692 -35.11 -3.35 -8.10
CA HIS A 692 -36.46 -3.53 -8.62
C HIS A 692 -36.72 -2.65 -9.86
N LEU A 693 -36.25 -1.40 -9.86
CA LEU A 693 -36.37 -0.52 -11.01
C LEU A 693 -35.53 -1.01 -12.21
N ALA A 694 -34.32 -1.52 -11.95
CA ALA A 694 -33.48 -2.16 -12.95
C ALA A 694 -34.19 -3.36 -13.59
N ARG A 695 -34.79 -4.23 -12.77
CA ARG A 695 -35.56 -5.39 -13.23
C ARG A 695 -36.71 -4.97 -14.17
N GLU A 696 -37.53 -4.00 -13.76
CA GLU A 696 -38.65 -3.53 -14.57
C GLU A 696 -38.16 -3.02 -15.93
N THR A 697 -37.03 -2.31 -15.94
CA THR A 697 -36.43 -1.78 -17.15
C THR A 697 -35.83 -2.89 -18.03
N PHE A 698 -35.12 -3.87 -17.46
CA PHE A 698 -34.60 -5.04 -18.18
C PHE A 698 -35.72 -5.84 -18.86
N LEU A 699 -36.88 -6.00 -18.20
CA LEU A 699 -38.05 -6.64 -18.82
C LEU A 699 -38.59 -5.83 -20.01
N GLN A 700 -38.59 -4.49 -19.94
CA GLN A 700 -39.01 -3.65 -21.06
C GLN A 700 -38.08 -3.78 -22.28
N VAL A 701 -36.78 -3.97 -22.05
CA VAL A 701 -35.78 -4.14 -23.14
C VAL A 701 -35.55 -5.61 -23.53
N SER A 702 -36.39 -6.53 -23.05
CA SER A 702 -36.31 -7.97 -23.38
C SER A 702 -34.99 -8.64 -22.96
N GLU A 703 -34.44 -8.26 -21.82
CA GLU A 703 -33.26 -8.86 -21.17
C GLU A 703 -33.67 -9.68 -19.92
N PRO A 704 -34.38 -10.82 -20.08
CA PRO A 704 -34.98 -11.54 -18.95
C PRO A 704 -33.94 -12.12 -17.99
N THR A 705 -32.76 -12.51 -18.46
CA THR A 705 -31.68 -13.02 -17.60
C THR A 705 -31.15 -11.92 -16.68
N ARG A 706 -30.95 -10.69 -17.18
CA ARG A 706 -30.54 -9.54 -16.35
C ARG A 706 -31.67 -9.13 -15.40
N ALA A 707 -32.93 -9.23 -15.81
CA ALA A 707 -34.08 -8.96 -14.94
C ALA A 707 -34.20 -9.97 -13.77
N ALA A 708 -33.94 -11.25 -14.03
CA ALA A 708 -33.87 -12.29 -13.00
C ALA A 708 -32.68 -12.07 -12.06
N ASP A 709 -31.53 -11.65 -12.61
CA ASP A 709 -30.33 -11.30 -11.84
C ASP A 709 -30.57 -10.12 -10.91
N ALA A 710 -31.19 -9.03 -11.39
CA ALA A 710 -31.57 -7.89 -10.56
C ALA A 710 -32.53 -8.31 -9.43
N LEU A 711 -33.48 -9.22 -9.68
CA LEU A 711 -34.35 -9.75 -8.63
C LEU A 711 -33.60 -10.59 -7.60
N TYR A 712 -32.68 -11.43 -8.06
CA TYR A 712 -31.80 -12.19 -7.17
C TYR A 712 -30.99 -11.25 -6.27
N ARG A 713 -30.40 -10.18 -6.82
CA ARG A 713 -29.67 -9.18 -6.04
C ARG A 713 -30.56 -8.51 -4.99
N ALA A 714 -31.77 -8.06 -5.36
CA ALA A 714 -32.72 -7.49 -4.41
C ALA A 714 -33.05 -8.45 -3.25
N GLY A 715 -33.29 -9.73 -3.57
CA GLY A 715 -33.57 -10.77 -2.58
C GLY A 715 -32.38 -11.07 -1.67
N ASN A 716 -31.16 -11.04 -2.20
CA ASN A 716 -29.93 -11.32 -1.47
C ASN A 716 -29.45 -10.13 -0.63
N SER A 717 -29.64 -8.89 -1.07
CA SER A 717 -29.37 -7.67 -0.27
C SER A 717 -30.23 -7.59 0.99
N SER A 718 -31.40 -8.23 1.00
CA SER A 718 -32.26 -8.31 2.19
C SER A 718 -31.71 -9.21 3.31
N VAL A 719 -30.71 -10.06 3.02
CA VAL A 719 -30.17 -11.10 3.93
C VAL A 719 -29.48 -10.53 5.17
N SER A 720 -28.91 -9.33 5.10
CA SER A 720 -28.25 -8.65 6.22
C SER A 720 -29.22 -8.14 7.30
N THR A 721 -30.54 -8.16 7.04
CA THR A 721 -31.58 -7.68 7.97
C THR A 721 -32.36 -8.79 8.72
N SER A 722 -31.81 -10.01 8.79
CA SER A 722 -32.31 -11.16 9.60
C SER A 722 -33.31 -12.12 8.94
N SER A 723 -33.40 -12.16 7.61
CA SER A 723 -33.79 -13.33 6.77
C SER A 723 -33.79 -12.88 5.30
N PRO A 724 -33.44 -13.75 4.33
CA PRO A 724 -33.63 -13.42 2.91
C PRO A 724 -35.08 -12.99 2.68
N ASN A 725 -35.33 -12.07 1.74
CA ASN A 725 -36.64 -12.01 1.13
C ASN A 725 -36.79 -13.26 0.27
N HIS A 726 -37.05 -14.40 0.92
CA HIS A 726 -37.08 -15.74 0.34
C HIS A 726 -37.95 -15.79 -0.91
N GLN A 727 -38.97 -14.93 -0.96
CA GLN A 727 -39.88 -14.82 -2.07
C GLN A 727 -39.19 -14.35 -3.36
N ASP A 728 -38.29 -13.36 -3.30
CA ASP A 728 -37.64 -12.82 -4.50
C ASP A 728 -36.52 -13.73 -5.02
N VAL A 729 -35.76 -14.37 -4.12
CA VAL A 729 -34.79 -15.41 -4.52
C VAL A 729 -35.50 -16.63 -5.13
N GLN A 730 -36.64 -17.06 -4.58
CA GLN A 730 -37.42 -18.17 -5.15
C GLN A 730 -38.01 -17.85 -6.52
N LYS A 731 -38.51 -16.62 -6.72
CA LYS A 731 -38.97 -16.16 -8.03
C LYS A 731 -37.81 -16.11 -9.04
N ALA A 732 -36.67 -15.55 -8.65
CA ALA A 732 -35.48 -15.53 -9.50
C ALA A 732 -35.03 -16.94 -9.88
N LEU A 733 -35.04 -17.89 -8.95
CA LEU A 733 -34.75 -19.30 -9.22
C LEU A 733 -35.70 -19.88 -10.28
N ALA A 734 -37.01 -19.67 -10.15
CA ALA A 734 -37.99 -20.14 -11.11
C ALA A 734 -37.79 -19.51 -12.51
N GLU A 735 -37.38 -18.25 -12.56
CA GLU A 735 -37.05 -17.55 -13.80
C GLU A 735 -35.78 -18.10 -14.45
N PHE A 736 -34.70 -18.29 -13.70
CA PHE A 736 -33.47 -18.90 -14.23
C PHE A 736 -33.68 -20.33 -14.69
N GLN A 737 -34.54 -21.11 -14.01
CA GLN A 737 -34.96 -22.43 -14.47
C GLN A 737 -35.73 -22.39 -15.79
N ALA A 738 -36.63 -21.41 -15.95
CA ALA A 738 -37.37 -21.24 -17.20
C ALA A 738 -36.47 -20.75 -18.36
N LEU A 739 -35.35 -20.11 -18.04
CA LEU A 739 -34.35 -19.61 -18.99
C LEU A 739 -33.22 -20.62 -19.27
N ASP A 740 -33.21 -21.78 -18.60
CA ASP A 740 -32.13 -22.77 -18.63
C ASP A 740 -30.74 -22.15 -18.33
N ASP A 741 -30.67 -21.20 -17.37
CA ASP A 741 -29.41 -20.54 -16.96
C ASP A 741 -28.76 -21.26 -15.76
N PRO A 742 -27.77 -22.15 -15.96
CA PRO A 742 -27.16 -22.91 -14.88
C PRO A 742 -26.45 -22.03 -13.84
N ALA A 743 -25.92 -20.87 -14.24
CA ALA A 743 -25.23 -19.96 -13.32
C ALA A 743 -26.20 -19.26 -12.37
N GLY A 744 -27.30 -18.71 -12.89
CA GLY A 744 -28.37 -18.13 -12.08
C GLY A 744 -29.04 -19.14 -11.15
N ILE A 745 -29.30 -20.36 -11.64
CA ILE A 745 -29.84 -21.46 -10.82
C ILE A 745 -28.90 -21.77 -9.66
N ALA A 746 -27.61 -21.95 -9.93
CA ALA A 746 -26.63 -22.27 -8.92
C ALA A 746 -26.53 -21.17 -7.85
N ARG A 747 -26.49 -19.89 -8.25
CA ARG A 747 -26.45 -18.74 -7.33
C ARG A 747 -27.68 -18.66 -6.43
N CYS A 748 -28.87 -18.92 -6.98
CA CYS A 748 -30.11 -18.96 -6.20
C CYS A 748 -30.16 -20.16 -5.23
N GLN A 749 -29.74 -21.36 -5.67
CA GLN A 749 -29.67 -22.54 -4.82
C GLN A 749 -28.67 -22.37 -3.67
N MET A 750 -27.50 -21.81 -3.95
CA MET A 750 -26.51 -21.44 -2.94
C MET A 750 -27.07 -20.44 -1.91
N SER A 751 -27.72 -19.37 -2.37
CA SER A 751 -28.34 -18.38 -1.47
C SER A 751 -29.46 -18.99 -0.61
N ALA A 752 -30.27 -19.91 -1.16
CA ALA A 752 -31.26 -20.65 -0.38
C ALA A 752 -30.61 -21.56 0.68
N SER A 753 -29.48 -22.19 0.37
CA SER A 753 -28.72 -23.01 1.32
C SER A 753 -28.02 -22.19 2.42
N LEU A 754 -27.72 -20.89 2.19
CA LEU A 754 -27.17 -19.99 3.23
C LEU A 754 -28.11 -19.87 4.44
N ALA A 755 -29.42 -19.84 4.22
CA ALA A 755 -30.42 -19.84 5.29
C ALA A 755 -30.49 -21.17 6.07
N SER A 756 -29.89 -22.24 5.53
CA SER A 756 -29.93 -23.60 6.05
C SER A 756 -28.53 -24.21 6.27
N LEU A 757 -27.50 -23.38 6.52
CA LEU A 757 -26.10 -23.83 6.74
C LEU A 757 -25.89 -24.74 7.97
N ARG A 758 -26.94 -24.96 8.78
CA ARG A 758 -26.95 -25.89 9.92
C ARG A 758 -27.76 -27.16 9.64
N ASP A 759 -28.28 -27.33 8.42
CA ASP A 759 -29.05 -28.50 7.99
C ASP A 759 -28.20 -29.44 7.14
N ALA A 760 -28.18 -30.72 7.52
CA ALA A 760 -27.52 -31.77 6.74
C ALA A 760 -28.11 -31.95 5.33
N GLN A 761 -29.37 -31.55 5.11
CA GLN A 761 -30.02 -31.59 3.80
C GLN A 761 -29.43 -30.58 2.79
N SER A 762 -28.68 -29.58 3.26
CA SER A 762 -27.97 -28.62 2.39
C SER A 762 -26.80 -29.26 1.64
N ILE A 763 -26.16 -30.30 2.20
CA ILE A 763 -24.98 -30.94 1.57
C ILE A 763 -25.32 -31.60 0.22
N PRO A 764 -26.36 -32.45 0.10
CA PRO A 764 -26.74 -33.01 -1.19
C PRO A 764 -27.11 -31.95 -2.24
N ILE A 765 -27.80 -30.89 -1.84
CA ILE A 765 -28.19 -29.79 -2.73
C ILE A 765 -26.95 -29.07 -3.25
N LEU A 766 -26.04 -28.67 -2.37
CA LEU A 766 -24.81 -27.99 -2.77
C LEU A 766 -23.87 -28.90 -3.57
N THR A 767 -23.83 -30.20 -3.28
CA THR A 767 -23.01 -31.18 -4.04
C THR A 767 -23.54 -31.33 -5.46
N THR A 768 -24.85 -31.50 -5.63
CA THR A 768 -25.49 -31.59 -6.95
C THR A 768 -25.38 -30.28 -7.73
N THR A 769 -25.47 -29.14 -7.03
CA THR A 769 -25.24 -27.81 -7.61
C THR A 769 -23.79 -27.70 -8.11
N TRP A 770 -22.81 -28.10 -7.30
CA TRP A 770 -21.40 -28.12 -7.67
C TRP A 770 -21.13 -29.02 -8.88
N GLU A 771 -21.68 -30.24 -8.91
CA GLU A 771 -21.55 -31.16 -10.06
C GLU A 771 -22.12 -30.54 -11.35
N SER A 772 -23.23 -29.81 -11.25
CA SER A 772 -23.79 -29.03 -12.36
C SER A 772 -22.83 -27.92 -12.80
N CYS A 773 -22.28 -27.15 -11.86
CA CYS A 773 -21.31 -26.09 -12.16
C CYS A 773 -20.04 -26.64 -12.82
N VAL A 774 -19.55 -27.82 -12.39
CA VAL A 774 -18.43 -28.52 -13.04
C VAL A 774 -18.79 -28.93 -14.46
N SER A 775 -19.98 -29.53 -14.64
CA SER A 775 -20.45 -29.97 -15.97
C SER A 775 -20.63 -28.81 -16.95
N ASN A 776 -20.92 -27.61 -16.44
CA ASN A 776 -21.11 -26.38 -17.22
C ASN A 776 -19.86 -25.47 -17.25
N ASN A 777 -18.72 -25.89 -16.69
CA ASN A 777 -17.49 -25.10 -16.61
C ASN A 777 -17.64 -23.72 -15.92
N LEU A 778 -18.50 -23.62 -14.92
CA LEU A 778 -18.80 -22.41 -14.16
C LEU A 778 -17.83 -22.25 -12.98
N LEU A 779 -16.59 -21.83 -13.24
CA LEU A 779 -15.53 -21.74 -12.21
C LEU A 779 -15.90 -20.84 -11.01
N PRO A 780 -16.44 -19.61 -11.19
CA PRO A 780 -16.82 -18.77 -10.05
C PRO A 780 -17.88 -19.42 -9.15
N GLU A 781 -18.90 -20.03 -9.77
CA GLU A 781 -19.96 -20.73 -9.05
C GLU A 781 -19.45 -22.01 -8.38
N GLN A 782 -18.47 -22.71 -8.96
CA GLN A 782 -17.80 -23.86 -8.34
C GLN A 782 -17.08 -23.45 -7.05
N ALA A 783 -16.31 -22.36 -7.09
CA ALA A 783 -15.63 -21.83 -5.92
C ALA A 783 -16.62 -21.45 -4.82
N LEU A 784 -17.69 -20.74 -5.16
CA LEU A 784 -18.73 -20.37 -4.19
C LEU A 784 -19.47 -21.60 -3.62
N CYS A 785 -19.76 -22.61 -4.44
CA CYS A 785 -20.39 -23.86 -3.98
C CYS A 785 -19.50 -24.61 -2.99
N THR A 786 -18.21 -24.77 -3.32
CA THR A 786 -17.25 -25.49 -2.49
C THR A 786 -16.94 -24.75 -1.19
N TRP A 787 -16.95 -23.42 -1.21
CA TRP A 787 -16.90 -22.58 -0.02
C TRP A 787 -18.12 -22.82 0.89
N ASN A 788 -19.34 -22.78 0.34
CA ASN A 788 -20.58 -23.06 1.09
C ASN A 788 -20.64 -24.50 1.65
N LEU A 789 -20.17 -25.49 0.88
CA LEU A 789 -20.04 -26.88 1.33
C LEU A 789 -19.08 -27.00 2.51
N THR A 790 -17.92 -26.34 2.42
CA THR A 790 -16.93 -26.32 3.50
C THR A 790 -17.53 -25.74 4.77
N GLN A 791 -18.19 -24.58 4.67
CA GLN A 791 -18.85 -23.93 5.81
C GLN A 791 -19.95 -24.81 6.42
N THR A 792 -20.77 -25.47 5.59
CA THR A 792 -21.83 -26.38 6.05
C THR A 792 -21.24 -27.59 6.78
N CYS A 793 -20.17 -28.20 6.25
CA CYS A 793 -19.49 -29.31 6.89
C CYS A 793 -18.84 -28.91 8.22
N ILE A 794 -18.25 -27.71 8.31
CA ILE A 794 -17.73 -27.15 9.58
C ILE A 794 -18.85 -27.04 10.61
N ASN A 795 -19.99 -26.43 10.24
CA ASN A 795 -21.11 -26.22 11.15
C ASN A 795 -21.74 -27.53 11.67
N LEU A 796 -21.65 -28.60 10.88
CA LEU A 796 -22.13 -29.94 11.24
C LEU A 796 -21.06 -30.81 11.95
N GLY A 797 -19.86 -30.29 12.19
CA GLY A 797 -18.76 -31.04 12.81
C GLY A 797 -18.13 -32.13 11.91
N ARG A 798 -18.36 -32.08 10.59
CA ARG A 798 -17.82 -33.06 9.61
C ARG A 798 -16.48 -32.57 9.06
N PHE A 799 -15.45 -32.49 9.91
CA PHE A 799 -14.17 -31.84 9.59
C PHE A 799 -13.36 -32.50 8.48
N ASP A 800 -13.40 -33.84 8.34
CA ASP A 800 -12.72 -34.53 7.24
C ASP A 800 -13.32 -34.18 5.87
N GLU A 801 -14.64 -34.03 5.80
CA GLU A 801 -15.32 -33.58 4.58
C GLU A 801 -15.12 -32.10 4.34
N ALA A 802 -15.11 -31.28 5.39
CA ALA A 802 -14.75 -29.87 5.30
C ALA A 802 -13.33 -29.70 4.75
N LYS A 803 -12.37 -30.56 5.14
CA LYS A 803 -11.00 -30.55 4.62
C LYS A 803 -10.98 -30.85 3.12
N LYS A 804 -11.72 -31.88 2.70
CA LYS A 804 -11.83 -32.24 1.28
C LYS A 804 -12.39 -31.06 0.47
N TRP A 805 -13.54 -30.51 0.88
CA TRP A 805 -14.19 -29.43 0.15
C TRP A 805 -13.39 -28.12 0.21
N GLY A 806 -12.76 -27.81 1.34
CA GLY A 806 -11.95 -26.60 1.51
C GLY A 806 -10.71 -26.60 0.63
N LEU A 807 -10.04 -27.75 0.47
CA LEU A 807 -8.90 -27.87 -0.45
C LEU A 807 -9.33 -27.74 -1.92
N ILE A 808 -10.52 -28.24 -2.28
CA ILE A 808 -11.09 -28.05 -3.62
C ILE A 808 -11.44 -26.57 -3.85
N ALA A 809 -12.03 -25.90 -2.87
CA ALA A 809 -12.34 -24.47 -2.92
C ALA A 809 -11.07 -23.64 -3.12
N LEU A 810 -10.02 -23.97 -2.38
CA LEU A 810 -8.71 -23.33 -2.50
C LEU A 810 -8.10 -23.50 -3.90
N ASP A 811 -8.18 -24.70 -4.48
CA ASP A 811 -7.69 -24.95 -5.83
C ASP A 811 -8.50 -24.17 -6.88
N ALA A 812 -9.83 -24.14 -6.74
CA ALA A 812 -10.71 -23.35 -7.61
C ALA A 812 -10.39 -21.85 -7.53
N ASP A 813 -10.25 -21.29 -6.32
CA ASP A 813 -9.91 -19.87 -6.13
C ASP A 813 -8.52 -19.52 -6.68
N ARG A 814 -7.55 -20.43 -6.57
CA ARG A 814 -6.22 -20.25 -7.17
C ARG A 814 -6.29 -20.16 -8.68
N GLN A 815 -7.19 -20.93 -9.31
CA GLN A 815 -7.43 -20.84 -10.76
C GLN A 815 -8.13 -19.52 -11.15
N ILE A 816 -8.93 -18.93 -10.26
CA ILE A 816 -9.71 -17.72 -10.52
C ILE A 816 -8.87 -16.42 -10.44
N SER A 817 -7.58 -16.52 -10.10
CA SER A 817 -6.61 -15.39 -10.05
C SER A 817 -7.00 -14.23 -9.11
N GLY A 818 -8.00 -14.37 -8.24
CA GLY A 818 -8.38 -13.32 -7.29
C GLY A 818 -9.45 -13.80 -6.32
N GLY A 819 -9.08 -14.00 -5.05
CA GLY A 819 -10.04 -14.39 -4.01
C GLY A 819 -9.59 -15.48 -3.02
N VAL A 820 -8.36 -16.00 -3.17
CA VAL A 820 -7.80 -17.11 -2.36
C VAL A 820 -7.97 -16.93 -0.84
N HIS A 821 -8.00 -15.69 -0.34
CA HIS A 821 -8.13 -15.40 1.08
C HIS A 821 -9.35 -16.02 1.78
N ASN A 822 -10.53 -16.05 1.13
CA ASN A 822 -11.74 -16.59 1.74
C ASN A 822 -11.67 -18.11 1.90
N SER A 823 -11.18 -18.83 0.88
CA SER A 823 -10.99 -20.28 0.95
C SER A 823 -9.84 -20.67 1.86
N VAL A 824 -8.74 -19.91 1.87
CA VAL A 824 -7.62 -20.15 2.79
C VAL A 824 -8.01 -19.98 4.25
N GLN A 825 -8.83 -18.96 4.56
CA GLN A 825 -9.37 -18.78 5.92
C GLN A 825 -10.17 -20.01 6.38
N LEU A 826 -11.04 -20.54 5.52
CA LEU A 826 -11.81 -21.74 5.83
C LEU A 826 -10.93 -22.97 5.99
N VAL A 827 -9.97 -23.20 5.09
CA VAL A 827 -9.02 -24.31 5.19
C VAL A 827 -8.22 -24.23 6.49
N GLY A 828 -7.73 -23.04 6.84
CA GLY A 828 -7.07 -22.78 8.11
C GLY A 828 -7.94 -23.15 9.31
N GLN A 829 -9.20 -22.73 9.32
CA GLN A 829 -10.17 -23.08 10.35
C GLN A 829 -10.41 -24.59 10.45
N VAL A 830 -10.51 -25.30 9.33
CA VAL A 830 -10.63 -26.77 9.32
C VAL A 830 -9.41 -27.44 9.96
N TYR A 831 -8.20 -26.97 9.66
CA TYR A 831 -6.98 -27.50 10.29
C TYR A 831 -6.90 -27.21 11.80
N ILE A 832 -7.47 -26.10 12.28
CA ILE A 832 -7.64 -25.85 13.72
C ILE A 832 -8.53 -26.94 14.34
N PHE A 833 -9.69 -27.24 13.73
CA PHE A 833 -10.60 -28.27 14.22
C PHE A 833 -10.00 -29.68 14.20
N LEU A 834 -9.15 -29.98 13.23
CA LEU A 834 -8.43 -31.26 13.15
C LEU A 834 -7.23 -31.36 14.11
N GLY A 835 -6.90 -30.30 14.85
CA GLY A 835 -5.74 -30.25 15.76
C GLY A 835 -4.39 -30.12 15.04
N GLU A 836 -4.38 -29.86 13.74
CA GLU A 836 -3.17 -29.71 12.90
C GLU A 836 -2.74 -28.22 12.85
N TYR A 837 -2.42 -27.62 14.01
CA TYR A 837 -2.24 -26.17 14.16
C TYR A 837 -1.09 -25.57 13.33
N ASP A 838 -0.02 -26.32 13.07
CA ASP A 838 1.10 -25.84 12.25
C ASP A 838 0.67 -25.57 10.81
N LYS A 839 -0.16 -26.45 10.24
CA LYS A 839 -0.73 -26.26 8.90
C LYS A 839 -1.76 -25.15 8.88
N ALA A 840 -2.55 -25.02 9.95
CA ALA A 840 -3.49 -23.91 10.08
C ALA A 840 -2.75 -22.57 9.99
N VAL A 841 -1.64 -22.40 10.72
CA VAL A 841 -0.82 -21.18 10.65
C VAL A 841 -0.22 -20.99 9.26
N GLU A 842 0.35 -22.03 8.64
CA GLU A 842 0.92 -21.95 7.28
C GLU A 842 -0.09 -21.42 6.26
N TYR A 843 -1.27 -22.05 6.17
CA TYR A 843 -2.32 -21.61 5.27
C TYR A 843 -2.81 -20.21 5.63
N LEU A 844 -3.14 -19.93 6.89
CA LEU A 844 -3.64 -18.62 7.27
C LEU A 844 -2.63 -17.49 6.99
N MET A 845 -1.32 -17.74 7.07
CA MET A 845 -0.30 -16.76 6.69
C MET A 845 -0.28 -16.50 5.18
N GLU A 846 -0.41 -17.54 4.33
CA GLU A 846 -0.61 -17.37 2.88
C GLU A 846 -1.87 -16.52 2.59
N GLY A 847 -2.95 -16.80 3.31
CA GLY A 847 -4.22 -16.08 3.17
C GLY A 847 -4.11 -14.62 3.61
N LEU A 848 -3.30 -14.33 4.63
CA LEU A 848 -3.05 -12.98 5.11
C LEU A 848 -2.26 -12.16 4.09
N GLU A 849 -1.22 -12.75 3.47
CA GLU A 849 -0.50 -12.12 2.36
C GLU A 849 -1.42 -11.86 1.16
N SER A 850 -2.24 -12.84 0.79
CA SER A 850 -3.24 -12.71 -0.27
C SER A 850 -4.26 -11.61 0.02
N SER A 851 -4.78 -11.53 1.26
CA SER A 851 -5.73 -10.49 1.68
C SER A 851 -5.13 -9.09 1.64
N LYS A 852 -3.86 -8.95 2.04
CA LYS A 852 -3.12 -7.69 1.95
C LYS A 852 -2.88 -7.29 0.50
N ALA A 853 -2.48 -8.22 -0.36
CA ALA A 853 -2.26 -7.95 -1.78
C ALA A 853 -3.57 -7.61 -2.51
N TYR A 854 -4.67 -8.27 -2.13
CA TYR A 854 -6.00 -8.02 -2.67
C TYR A 854 -6.64 -6.73 -2.11
N GLY A 855 -6.18 -6.27 -0.94
CA GLY A 855 -6.72 -5.09 -0.26
C GLY A 855 -8.07 -5.34 0.43
N SER A 856 -8.27 -6.51 1.05
CA SER A 856 -9.51 -6.87 1.78
C SER A 856 -9.32 -6.81 3.30
N PRO A 857 -9.71 -5.72 3.98
CA PRO A 857 -9.58 -5.61 5.44
C PRO A 857 -10.45 -6.61 6.20
N LEU A 858 -11.65 -6.93 5.69
CA LEU A 858 -12.50 -7.96 6.29
C LEU A 858 -11.84 -9.35 6.20
N GLY A 859 -11.18 -9.65 5.07
CA GLY A 859 -10.36 -10.86 4.92
C GLY A 859 -9.21 -10.89 5.92
N ILE A 860 -8.53 -9.75 6.13
CA ILE A 860 -7.48 -9.59 7.14
C ILE A 860 -8.03 -9.87 8.56
N VAL A 861 -9.15 -9.27 8.94
CA VAL A 861 -9.80 -9.49 10.26
C VAL A 861 -10.08 -10.97 10.50
N ARG A 862 -10.75 -11.62 9.54
CA ARG A 862 -11.14 -13.03 9.66
C ARG A 862 -9.92 -13.93 9.81
N ILE A 863 -8.89 -13.70 9.00
CA ILE A 863 -7.66 -14.51 9.02
C ILE A 863 -6.86 -14.27 10.30
N LEU A 864 -6.69 -13.02 10.73
CA LEU A 864 -5.99 -12.68 11.98
C LEU A 864 -6.69 -13.28 13.20
N PHE A 865 -8.03 -13.27 13.23
CA PHE A 865 -8.80 -13.90 14.29
C PHE A 865 -8.53 -15.41 14.37
N GLN A 866 -8.55 -16.10 13.22
CA GLN A 866 -8.25 -17.54 13.17
C GLN A 866 -6.78 -17.84 13.49
N LEU A 867 -5.84 -16.97 13.12
CA LEU A 867 -4.43 -17.07 13.49
C LEU A 867 -4.25 -17.00 15.02
N GLY A 868 -4.91 -16.04 15.67
CA GLY A 868 -4.92 -15.94 17.13
C GLY A 868 -5.43 -17.22 17.79
N ARG A 869 -6.52 -17.80 17.26
CA ARG A 869 -7.05 -19.09 17.73
C ARG A 869 -6.06 -20.24 17.52
N ALA A 870 -5.40 -20.30 16.37
CA ALA A 870 -4.41 -21.34 16.06
C ALA A 870 -3.20 -21.27 17.01
N TRP A 871 -2.65 -20.08 17.26
CA TRP A 871 -1.54 -19.88 18.21
C TRP A 871 -1.93 -20.16 19.66
N MET A 872 -3.15 -19.78 20.06
CA MET A 872 -3.67 -20.08 21.40
C MET A 872 -3.72 -21.60 21.62
N LYS A 873 -4.25 -22.36 20.65
CA LYS A 873 -4.30 -23.83 20.73
C LYS A 873 -2.91 -24.49 20.69
N LYS A 874 -1.93 -23.84 20.06
CA LYS A 874 -0.53 -24.25 20.04
C LYS A 874 0.24 -23.86 21.32
N GLY A 875 -0.32 -22.98 22.16
CA GLY A 875 0.28 -22.51 23.41
C GLY A 875 1.31 -21.39 23.25
N GLN A 876 1.30 -20.66 22.13
CA GLN A 876 2.20 -19.54 21.84
C GLN A 876 1.59 -18.22 22.33
N LYS A 877 1.71 -17.95 23.65
CA LYS A 877 1.03 -16.85 24.36
C LYS A 877 1.35 -15.43 23.88
N GLU A 878 2.51 -15.22 23.26
CA GLU A 878 2.88 -13.89 22.76
C GLU A 878 2.29 -13.66 21.37
N ASP A 879 2.28 -14.71 20.53
CA ASP A 879 1.80 -14.64 19.15
C ASP A 879 0.27 -14.55 19.06
N ASP A 880 -0.47 -15.29 19.92
CA ASP A 880 -1.93 -15.19 19.97
C ASP A 880 -2.40 -13.83 20.50
N GLN A 881 -1.76 -13.29 21.54
CA GLN A 881 -2.02 -11.94 22.05
C GLN A 881 -1.80 -10.90 20.95
N GLY A 882 -0.68 -10.99 20.23
CA GLY A 882 -0.38 -10.12 19.09
C GLY A 882 -1.46 -10.19 18.00
N ALA A 883 -1.90 -11.40 17.65
CA ALA A 883 -2.91 -11.62 16.63
C ALA A 883 -4.28 -11.08 17.02
N PHE A 884 -4.72 -11.28 18.28
CA PHE A 884 -6.00 -10.74 18.75
C PHE A 884 -5.98 -9.23 18.93
N MET A 885 -4.86 -8.63 19.36
CA MET A 885 -4.71 -7.18 19.40
C MET A 885 -4.74 -6.57 17.99
N GLU A 886 -4.05 -7.18 17.03
CA GLU A 886 -4.09 -6.72 15.64
C GLU A 886 -5.49 -6.94 15.04
N THR A 887 -6.16 -8.06 15.35
CA THR A 887 -7.57 -8.29 14.96
C THR A 887 -8.48 -7.19 15.52
N LEU A 888 -8.35 -6.85 16.81
CA LEU A 888 -9.14 -5.77 17.43
C LEU A 888 -8.89 -4.44 16.75
N LYS A 889 -7.63 -4.12 16.49
CA LYS A 889 -7.24 -2.94 15.74
C LYS A 889 -7.99 -2.89 14.40
N TYR A 890 -7.97 -3.97 13.60
CA TYR A 890 -8.73 -4.06 12.35
C TYR A 890 -10.27 -4.14 12.51
N CYS A 891 -10.80 -4.55 13.67
CA CYS A 891 -12.25 -4.55 13.91
C CYS A 891 -12.79 -3.20 14.41
N GLU A 892 -12.05 -2.49 15.26
CA GLU A 892 -12.35 -1.11 15.69
C GLU A 892 -12.27 -0.13 14.52
N MET A 893 -11.40 -0.52 13.59
CA MET A 893 -11.29 -0.01 12.26
C MET A 893 -12.57 -0.20 11.42
N LEU A 894 -13.38 -1.27 11.50
CA LEU A 894 -14.57 -1.54 10.64
C LEU A 894 -15.95 -1.31 11.30
N PRO A 895 -16.39 -0.07 11.63
CA PRO A 895 -17.69 0.16 12.27
C PRO A 895 -18.83 0.09 11.26
N GLY A 896 -19.54 -1.04 11.22
CA GLY A 896 -20.69 -1.24 10.32
C GLY A 896 -20.67 -2.61 9.66
N ALA A 897 -19.50 -3.24 9.54
CA ALA A 897 -19.43 -4.64 9.15
C ALA A 897 -20.20 -5.49 10.18
N TRP A 898 -21.15 -6.30 9.72
CA TRP A 898 -21.98 -7.16 10.58
C TRP A 898 -21.17 -8.06 11.52
N GLU A 899 -19.93 -8.40 11.15
CA GLU A 899 -19.00 -9.20 11.96
C GLU A 899 -18.20 -8.39 12.98
N GLY A 900 -17.96 -7.09 12.76
CA GLY A 900 -17.03 -6.27 13.55
C GLY A 900 -17.29 -6.29 15.06
N PRO A 901 -18.51 -5.93 15.54
CA PRO A 901 -18.82 -5.95 16.97
C PRO A 901 -18.72 -7.34 17.62
N ARG A 902 -18.99 -8.41 16.86
CA ARG A 902 -18.92 -9.80 17.33
C ARG A 902 -17.46 -10.23 17.48
N THR A 903 -16.64 -9.98 16.47
CA THR A 903 -15.20 -10.25 16.49
C THR A 903 -14.49 -9.45 17.58
N GLN A 904 -14.84 -8.18 17.77
CA GLN A 904 -14.30 -7.39 18.89
C GLN A 904 -14.58 -8.03 20.25
N ARG A 905 -15.84 -8.47 20.44
CA ARG A 905 -16.26 -9.11 21.69
C ARG A 905 -15.50 -10.41 21.92
N ALA A 906 -15.33 -11.23 20.88
CA ALA A 906 -14.57 -12.47 20.95
C ALA A 906 -13.08 -12.22 21.25
N CYS A 907 -12.43 -11.29 20.56
CA CYS A 907 -11.02 -10.96 20.80
C CYS A 907 -10.78 -10.42 22.21
N ARG A 908 -11.64 -9.51 22.71
CA ARG A 908 -11.55 -9.01 24.10
C ARG A 908 -11.66 -10.14 25.11
N PHE A 909 -12.59 -11.08 24.91
CA PHE A 909 -12.67 -12.28 25.74
C PHE A 909 -11.39 -13.13 25.71
N TYR A 910 -10.82 -13.39 24.52
CA TYR A 910 -9.58 -14.18 24.44
C TYR A 910 -8.40 -13.47 25.10
N LEU A 911 -8.26 -12.15 24.95
CA LEU A 911 -7.23 -11.36 25.63
C LEU A 911 -7.42 -11.40 27.16
N ASP A 912 -8.64 -11.19 27.65
CA ASP A 912 -8.96 -11.32 29.09
C ASP A 912 -8.63 -12.73 29.61
N LYS A 913 -8.85 -13.77 28.81
CA LYS A 913 -8.56 -15.17 29.17
C LYS A 913 -7.07 -15.48 29.19
N LEU A 914 -6.26 -14.80 28.37
CA LEU A 914 -4.81 -14.90 28.41
C LEU A 914 -4.23 -14.31 29.70
N GLU A 915 -4.80 -13.20 30.19
CA GLU A 915 -4.45 -12.57 31.47
C GLU A 915 -5.05 -13.30 32.67
N ASN A 916 -6.28 -13.80 32.54
CA ASN A 916 -7.03 -14.50 33.58
C ASN A 916 -7.60 -15.84 33.06
N PRO A 917 -6.87 -16.96 33.22
CA PRO A 917 -7.27 -18.27 32.69
C PRO A 917 -8.61 -18.81 33.22
N THR A 918 -9.11 -18.30 34.36
CA THR A 918 -10.39 -18.72 34.97
C THR A 918 -11.58 -17.87 34.51
N ARG A 919 -11.38 -16.93 33.58
CA ARG A 919 -12.45 -16.09 33.02
C ARG A 919 -13.47 -16.95 32.24
N GLU A 920 -14.70 -17.00 32.75
CA GLU A 920 -15.82 -17.64 32.07
C GLU A 920 -16.46 -16.75 31.00
N LEU A 921 -17.18 -17.32 30.05
CA LEU A 921 -17.89 -16.56 29.00
C LEU A 921 -19.26 -16.06 29.46
N ASN A 922 -19.60 -14.81 29.15
CA ASN A 922 -20.96 -14.29 29.25
C ASN A 922 -21.81 -14.66 28.02
N PHE A 923 -23.14 -14.50 28.11
CA PHE A 923 -24.09 -14.87 27.04
C PHE A 923 -23.74 -14.23 25.69
N GLN A 924 -23.41 -12.93 25.73
CA GLN A 924 -23.09 -12.12 24.57
C GLN A 924 -21.78 -12.53 23.88
N GLU A 925 -20.78 -12.99 24.65
CA GLU A 925 -19.50 -13.53 24.17
C GLU A 925 -19.68 -14.94 23.60
N ARG A 926 -20.52 -15.79 24.22
CA ARG A 926 -20.87 -17.13 23.68
C ARG A 926 -21.54 -17.00 22.33
N GLU A 927 -22.52 -16.12 22.22
CA GLU A 927 -23.21 -15.85 20.96
C GLU A 927 -22.24 -15.37 19.87
N ALA A 928 -21.32 -14.47 20.21
CA ALA A 928 -20.29 -13.98 19.27
C ALA A 928 -19.34 -15.10 18.82
N LEU A 929 -18.84 -15.93 19.75
CA LEU A 929 -17.97 -17.07 19.42
C LEU A 929 -18.70 -18.13 18.60
N GLU A 930 -19.97 -18.40 18.88
CA GLU A 930 -20.77 -19.34 18.09
C GLU A 930 -20.95 -18.85 16.65
N GLN A 931 -21.21 -17.54 16.47
CA GLN A 931 -21.38 -16.93 15.15
C GLN A 931 -20.06 -16.83 14.36
N LEU A 932 -18.90 -16.83 15.05
CA LEU A 932 -17.56 -16.86 14.43
C LEU A 932 -17.01 -18.28 14.21
N GLY A 933 -17.82 -19.32 14.50
CA GLY A 933 -17.39 -20.72 14.35
C GLY A 933 -16.30 -21.13 15.36
N ALA A 934 -16.37 -20.61 16.58
CA ALA A 934 -15.43 -20.88 17.68
C ALA A 934 -16.10 -21.57 18.90
N LYS A 935 -17.24 -22.24 18.67
CA LYS A 935 -18.07 -22.91 19.69
C LYS A 935 -17.29 -23.91 20.58
N GLU A 936 -16.38 -24.67 19.98
CA GLU A 936 -15.61 -25.70 20.69
C GLU A 936 -14.59 -25.15 21.69
N ASP A 937 -14.23 -23.88 21.61
CA ASP A 937 -13.24 -23.25 22.50
C ASP A 937 -13.74 -23.09 23.94
N TYR A 938 -15.04 -23.32 24.16
CA TYR A 938 -15.65 -23.32 25.48
C TYR A 938 -16.45 -24.57 25.85
N GLU A 939 -16.77 -25.46 24.90
CA GLU A 939 -17.42 -26.75 25.20
C GLU A 939 -16.44 -27.77 25.80
N THR A 940 -15.14 -27.70 25.48
CA THR A 940 -14.12 -28.57 26.10
C THR A 940 -13.79 -28.21 27.55
N ALA A 941 -14.27 -27.08 28.07
CA ALA A 941 -14.00 -26.65 29.45
C ALA A 941 -14.87 -27.36 30.51
N SER A 942 -15.97 -28.02 30.12
CA SER A 942 -16.88 -28.67 31.09
C SER A 942 -16.60 -30.16 31.34
N ILE A 943 -15.58 -30.75 30.69
CA ILE A 943 -15.30 -32.20 30.77
C ILE A 943 -14.02 -32.50 31.60
N ALA A 944 -13.24 -31.48 31.97
CA ALA A 944 -11.95 -31.67 32.66
C ALA A 944 -12.02 -31.73 34.21
N GLU A 945 -13.20 -31.62 34.82
CA GLU A 945 -13.38 -31.75 36.28
C GLU A 945 -14.35 -32.88 36.64
N SER A 946 -14.04 -34.11 36.24
CA SER A 946 -14.64 -35.29 36.87
C SER A 946 -13.73 -36.51 36.87
N ASP A 947 -12.45 -36.34 37.20
CA ASP A 947 -11.60 -37.43 37.71
C ASP A 947 -11.45 -37.26 39.23
N GLY A 948 -12.53 -37.61 39.92
CA GLY A 948 -12.61 -37.63 41.39
C GLY A 948 -13.84 -38.44 41.78
N GLY A 949 -13.64 -39.73 42.06
CA GLY A 949 -14.70 -40.72 42.15
C GLY A 949 -15.86 -40.37 43.08
N SER A 950 -17.07 -40.48 42.55
CA SER A 950 -18.23 -41.09 43.22
C SER A 950 -19.26 -41.47 42.17
N ASP A 951 -19.80 -42.68 42.27
CA ASP A 951 -20.84 -43.22 41.40
C ASP A 951 -22.04 -42.25 41.31
N ILE A 952 -22.25 -41.64 40.15
CA ILE A 952 -23.54 -41.06 39.76
C ILE A 952 -23.82 -41.51 38.33
N GLU A 953 -24.81 -42.39 38.18
CA GLU A 953 -25.44 -42.69 36.89
C GLU A 953 -26.04 -41.39 36.32
N VAL A 954 -25.45 -40.85 35.25
CA VAL A 954 -26.11 -39.84 34.42
C VAL A 954 -26.94 -40.56 33.37
N THR A 955 -28.24 -40.66 33.63
CA THR A 955 -29.24 -41.12 32.67
C THR A 955 -29.32 -40.10 31.51
N VAL A 956 -28.84 -40.48 30.33
CA VAL A 956 -29.10 -39.72 29.09
C VAL A 956 -30.58 -39.86 28.76
N VAL A 957 -31.35 -38.79 28.97
CA VAL A 957 -32.70 -38.68 28.40
C VAL A 957 -32.56 -38.20 26.97
N VAL A 958 -32.53 -39.13 26.02
CA VAL A 958 -32.82 -38.84 24.62
C VAL A 958 -34.33 -38.61 24.53
N SER A 959 -34.77 -37.36 24.40
CA SER A 959 -36.13 -37.09 23.95
C SER A 959 -36.18 -37.14 22.42
N GLU A 960 -36.59 -38.29 21.90
CA GLU A 960 -37.16 -38.39 20.56
C GLU A 960 -38.42 -37.48 20.51
N CYS A 961 -38.32 -36.33 19.84
CA CYS A 961 -39.52 -35.61 19.43
C CYS A 961 -40.02 -36.21 18.12
N LYS A 962 -41.09 -37.01 18.25
CA LYS A 962 -41.89 -37.57 17.17
C LYS A 962 -42.42 -36.49 16.23
N GLN A 963 -42.43 -36.84 14.95
CA GLN A 963 -43.24 -36.19 13.91
C GLN A 963 -44.69 -36.01 14.39
N ASP A 964 -45.21 -34.79 14.25
CA ASP A 964 -46.64 -34.57 14.06
C ASP A 964 -46.85 -33.51 12.98
N THR A 965 -47.38 -33.98 11.86
CA THR A 965 -48.03 -33.21 10.79
C THR A 965 -49.15 -32.32 11.33
N TYR A 966 -49.15 -31.03 10.97
CA TYR A 966 -50.39 -30.24 10.90
C TYR A 966 -50.45 -29.37 9.64
N VAL A 967 -51.65 -29.36 9.07
CA VAL A 967 -52.09 -28.78 7.79
C VAL A 967 -52.50 -27.31 7.96
N LEU A 968 -52.27 -26.53 6.89
CA LEU A 968 -52.73 -25.15 6.57
C LEU A 968 -53.92 -24.55 7.34
N GLY A 969 -53.79 -23.27 7.73
CA GLY A 969 -54.90 -22.40 8.11
C GLY A 969 -54.51 -20.92 8.30
N SER A 970 -54.99 -20.05 7.41
CA SER A 970 -54.86 -18.59 7.39
C SER A 970 -55.44 -17.85 8.61
N LYS A 971 -54.77 -16.78 9.10
CA LYS A 971 -55.30 -15.40 9.32
C LYS A 971 -54.38 -14.52 10.20
N ASN A 972 -54.23 -13.25 9.78
CA ASN A 972 -53.58 -12.10 10.42
C ASN A 972 -53.73 -11.98 11.95
N VAL A 973 -52.62 -11.67 12.66
CA VAL A 973 -52.59 -10.76 13.83
C VAL A 973 -51.21 -10.04 13.92
N LEU A 974 -51.26 -8.73 14.14
CA LEU A 974 -50.19 -7.73 14.34
C LEU A 974 -49.37 -7.93 15.66
N PRO A 975 -48.22 -7.23 15.85
CA PRO A 975 -47.23 -7.55 16.86
C PRO A 975 -47.57 -6.97 18.24
N LEU A 976 -47.26 -7.72 19.30
CA LEU A 976 -47.26 -7.22 20.67
C LEU A 976 -45.86 -7.41 21.28
N TYR A 977 -45.21 -6.28 21.53
CA TYR A 977 -44.20 -6.10 22.57
C TYR A 977 -44.72 -6.64 23.91
N ASN A 978 -43.88 -7.37 24.66
CA ASN A 978 -43.66 -7.10 26.10
C ASN A 978 -42.58 -8.00 26.72
N GLU A 979 -41.71 -7.34 27.47
CA GLU A 979 -41.30 -7.63 28.85
C GLU A 979 -41.34 -9.10 29.31
N TYR A 980 -40.16 -9.65 29.67
CA TYR A 980 -40.11 -10.77 30.60
C TYR A 980 -39.58 -10.35 31.96
N GLN A 981 -40.49 -10.53 32.92
CA GLN A 981 -40.35 -10.45 34.36
C GLN A 981 -39.23 -11.36 34.88
N VAL A 982 -38.50 -10.83 35.85
CA VAL A 982 -37.73 -11.56 36.85
C VAL A 982 -38.66 -12.52 37.59
N VAL A 983 -38.33 -13.82 37.59
CA VAL A 983 -38.91 -14.81 38.51
C VAL A 983 -37.77 -15.44 39.29
N GLY A 984 -37.97 -15.47 40.61
CA GLY A 984 -36.95 -15.58 41.63
C GLY A 984 -36.30 -16.95 41.78
N VAL A 985 -35.13 -16.84 42.41
CA VAL A 985 -34.30 -17.86 43.06
C VAL A 985 -35.11 -18.76 44.00
N ASN A 986 -34.80 -20.06 44.01
CA ASN A 986 -34.73 -20.83 45.26
C ASN A 986 -33.81 -22.06 45.15
N GLN A 987 -32.75 -21.98 45.97
CA GLN A 987 -31.79 -22.96 46.51
C GLN A 987 -31.14 -24.00 45.60
#